data_AF-A0A9D3WVT3-F1
#
_entry.id   AF-A0A9D3WVT3-F1
#
_cell.length_a   1.000
_cell.length_b   1.000
_cell.length_c   1.000
_cell.angle_alpha   90.00
_cell.angle_beta   90.00
_cell.angle_gamma   90.00
#
_symmetry.space_group_name_H-M   'P 1'
#
loop_
_entity.id
_entity.type
_entity.pdbx_description
1 polymer ?
#
loop_
_entity_poly.entity_id
_entity_poly.type
_entity_poly.pdbx_seq_one_letter_code
_entity_poly.pdbx_strand_id
1 'polypeptide(L)'
;MEADVDSKGNAPVVFFIPVSFHQLLDFQQHSHAKERSAGVLAEKVGHESCLVQLRREEKGQSFRAAGCVSSGVLYTQNGFHVPVERCRVQGLSEALFIPVVNTYDGKQQLHNTGIELSAGRLLAAVSRVTPVYREFSPLGTVILTADAVAPLDMYVATWNGKMLQLCFMRGGLGFLGAKRLCLIHAAFQSTQRVEYKPIKKVMVANRGEIAIRVFRACTELGIRTVAVYSEQDTGHMHRQKADEAYLIGKGLPPVQAYLHIPDIIKVAKENEVDAVHPGYGFLSERSDFAQACCDAGVRFIGPSPEVELEENYTRAFSEALAAFGNGALFVEKFIEKPRHIEVQILGDKYGNVVHLYERDCSIQRRHQKVVEIAPAAHLDSQLRTKLTNDAVRLAKQVGYENAGTVEFLVDKHGKHYFIEVNSRLQVEHTVTEEITDVDLVHAQIHIAEGKSLAELGLRQDSIRINGCAIQCRVTTEDPSRGFQPDTGRIEVFRSGEGMGIRLDSASAFQGAIISPHYDSLLVKVIAHGKDHPTAASKMSRALAEFRIRGVKTNIPFLQNVLSNDQFLRGTVDTQFIDENPELFNLRPGQNRAQKLLHYLGHVMVNGPITPIPVKARPSPIDPVVPTVPLGDPPTGFRDILLREGPQGFAKAVRQHRGLLLMDTTFRDAHQSLLATRVRTHDLKKISPFCPWQRLQELRELIPNIPFQMLLRGANAVGYTNYPDNSVFKFCEVAKENGMDIFRVFDSLNYLPNMLLGMEAAGQAGGVVEAAISYTGDVADPTRTKYTLEYYIQLAEELVKAGTHILCIKDMAGLLKPRASELLVGALRQRFPETPIHIHTHDTSGAGVASMLACAAGGADIVDHGRLGIQMEKVFDYSEYWEMARGLYAAFDCTATMKSGNADVYENEIPGGQYTNLHFQAHSMGLGNKFKQVKKAYVEANKLLGDLIKVTPSSKIVGDLAQFMVQNNLSRQEVEAMADELSFPLSVVEFLQGYIGIPYGGFPEPFRSKVLKDLPRIEGRPGASLPALDFQQLEKELRTRHQEEEITPEDVLSAAMYPKVFDEFKEFTATFGPVECLNTRLFLEGPKIAEEFEVELERGKTLHIKALALGDLNRAGQREVFFELNGQLRSILVKDTQAMKEMHFHPKALKDIKGQIGAPMPGKVIDIKVEEGAKVDKGQPLCVLSAMKMETVVNSPVAGTVKKIYVKPDMNLEGDDLILEIE
;
A
#
# COMPACT_ATOMS: atom_id res chain seq x y z
N MET A 1 38.00 -27.45 -5.42
CA MET A 1 38.79 -28.45 -4.69
C MET A 1 38.63 -28.17 -3.21
N GLU A 2 38.63 -29.20 -2.39
CA GLU A 2 38.36 -29.15 -0.95
C GLU A 2 39.68 -29.05 -0.13
N ALA A 3 39.55 -29.17 1.20
CA ALA A 3 40.59 -29.50 2.19
C ALA A 3 41.49 -28.38 2.76
N ASP A 4 40.97 -27.69 3.78
CA ASP A 4 41.30 -27.89 5.21
C ASP A 4 42.69 -27.61 5.86
N VAL A 5 42.57 -26.92 7.01
CA VAL A 5 43.18 -27.20 8.34
C VAL A 5 44.57 -26.64 8.73
N ASP A 6 44.51 -25.72 9.73
CA ASP A 6 45.45 -25.39 10.83
C ASP A 6 46.94 -24.97 10.56
N SER A 7 47.58 -24.07 11.34
CA SER A 7 47.20 -23.45 12.62
C SER A 7 48.04 -22.19 12.97
N LYS A 8 47.55 -21.37 13.93
CA LYS A 8 48.29 -20.47 14.86
C LYS A 8 49.16 -19.31 14.32
N GLY A 9 48.77 -18.07 14.69
CA GLY A 9 49.72 -17.19 15.44
C GLY A 9 49.88 -15.72 15.02
N ASN A 10 49.11 -14.84 15.68
CA ASN A 10 49.36 -13.39 15.89
C ASN A 10 49.29 -12.39 14.69
N ALA A 11 48.93 -11.15 15.07
CA ALA A 11 48.63 -9.96 14.26
C ALA A 11 49.89 -9.12 13.90
N PRO A 12 49.82 -7.97 13.18
CA PRO A 12 48.64 -7.24 12.67
C PRO A 12 48.72 -6.85 11.16
N VAL A 13 47.71 -6.10 10.68
CA VAL A 13 47.61 -5.60 9.28
C VAL A 13 47.73 -4.07 9.23
N VAL A 14 48.58 -3.56 8.33
CA VAL A 14 48.67 -2.15 7.92
C VAL A 14 48.93 -2.08 6.40
N PHE A 15 48.38 -1.04 5.75
CA PHE A 15 48.47 -0.59 4.35
C PHE A 15 49.85 -0.78 3.64
N PHE A 16 50.00 -0.79 2.30
CA PHE A 16 49.69 0.34 1.38
C PHE A 16 49.98 0.07 -0.13
N ILE A 17 49.18 0.70 -1.03
CA ILE A 17 49.37 1.03 -2.49
C ILE A 17 49.73 -0.10 -3.51
N PRO A 18 49.40 0.06 -4.82
CA PRO A 18 50.24 0.82 -5.78
C PRO A 18 49.46 1.73 -6.78
N VAL A 19 50.18 2.55 -7.57
CA VAL A 19 49.64 3.49 -8.58
C VAL A 19 50.47 3.43 -9.89
N SER A 20 49.84 3.69 -11.05
CA SER A 20 50.45 4.06 -12.36
C SER A 20 51.14 2.96 -13.19
N PHE A 21 51.50 3.11 -14.49
CA PHE A 21 51.46 4.27 -15.43
C PHE A 21 51.06 3.84 -16.90
N HIS A 22 51.44 4.61 -17.93
CA HIS A 22 50.83 4.78 -19.28
C HIS A 22 50.99 3.69 -20.38
N GLN A 23 49.99 3.70 -21.29
CA GLN A 23 49.98 3.72 -22.79
C GLN A 23 51.12 3.13 -23.65
N LEU A 24 50.73 2.49 -24.78
CA LEU A 24 51.44 2.48 -26.07
C LEU A 24 50.49 2.09 -27.25
N LEU A 25 51.00 2.08 -28.50
CA LEU A 25 50.28 1.94 -29.79
C LEU A 25 51.13 1.07 -30.78
N ASP A 26 50.79 0.74 -32.05
CA ASP A 26 49.70 1.15 -32.96
C ASP A 26 49.51 0.18 -34.19
N PHE A 27 48.47 0.44 -35.01
CA PHE A 27 48.34 0.20 -36.47
C PHE A 27 48.06 -1.19 -37.13
N GLN A 28 47.43 -1.08 -38.33
CA GLN A 28 47.21 -2.05 -39.44
C GLN A 28 46.10 -3.13 -39.27
N GLN A 29 45.01 -3.20 -40.07
CA GLN A 29 44.79 -3.42 -41.54
C GLN A 29 44.52 -4.92 -41.91
N HIS A 30 43.74 -5.32 -42.93
CA HIS A 30 42.53 -4.75 -43.59
C HIS A 30 41.89 -5.77 -44.58
N SER A 31 40.59 -6.09 -44.47
CA SER A 31 39.76 -6.78 -45.50
C SER A 31 38.30 -6.84 -45.00
N HIS A 32 37.22 -6.39 -45.68
CA HIS A 32 36.66 -6.74 -47.00
C HIS A 32 36.37 -8.24 -47.18
N ALA A 33 35.13 -8.71 -47.41
CA ALA A 33 33.78 -8.09 -47.42
C ALA A 33 32.74 -9.21 -47.08
N LYS A 34 31.46 -9.35 -47.50
CA LYS A 34 30.43 -8.76 -48.40
C LYS A 34 29.09 -9.47 -47.98
N GLU A 35 27.82 -9.22 -48.36
CA GLU A 35 26.92 -8.18 -48.93
C GLU A 35 25.47 -8.81 -48.86
N ARG A 36 24.29 -8.19 -49.01
CA ARG A 36 23.78 -6.80 -49.16
C ARG A 36 22.25 -6.79 -48.86
N SER A 37 21.70 -5.67 -48.37
CA SER A 37 20.33 -5.10 -48.63
C SER A 37 19.02 -5.86 -48.24
N ALA A 38 17.85 -5.20 -48.06
CA ALA A 38 17.46 -3.81 -47.70
C ALA A 38 15.91 -3.67 -47.61
N GLY A 39 15.40 -2.51 -47.08
CA GLY A 39 14.00 -2.06 -47.17
C GLY A 39 13.24 -2.08 -45.81
N VAL A 40 12.92 -0.99 -45.07
CA VAL A 40 12.89 0.49 -45.23
C VAL A 40 11.55 1.10 -45.68
N LEU A 41 11.00 1.99 -44.83
CA LEU A 41 10.16 3.24 -44.99
C LEU A 41 9.42 3.47 -43.64
N ALA A 42 9.21 4.64 -43.01
CA ALA A 42 8.96 6.05 -43.43
C ALA A 42 7.53 6.26 -44.02
N GLU A 43 6.76 7.35 -43.91
CA GLU A 43 6.79 8.73 -43.32
C GLU A 43 5.34 9.05 -42.79
N LYS A 44 4.93 9.99 -41.89
CA LYS A 44 5.45 11.18 -41.16
C LYS A 44 4.60 12.45 -41.51
N VAL A 45 4.48 13.43 -40.59
CA VAL A 45 3.84 14.78 -40.74
C VAL A 45 2.29 14.88 -40.78
N GLY A 46 1.70 15.68 -39.86
CA GLY A 46 0.98 16.90 -40.30
C GLY A 46 -0.45 17.23 -39.83
N HIS A 47 -0.60 18.42 -39.25
CA HIS A 47 -1.73 19.39 -39.28
C HIS A 47 -3.17 19.05 -38.83
N GLU A 48 -3.60 19.78 -37.79
CA GLU A 48 -4.74 20.73 -37.75
C GLU A 48 -5.95 20.55 -38.70
N SER A 49 -7.18 20.65 -38.15
CA SER A 49 -7.93 21.93 -38.12
C SER A 49 -9.34 21.81 -37.51
N CYS A 50 -10.00 22.96 -37.28
CA CYS A 50 -11.26 23.11 -36.55
C CYS A 50 -12.50 22.46 -37.20
N LEU A 51 -13.51 22.18 -36.36
CA LEU A 51 -14.90 22.57 -36.65
C LEU A 51 -15.66 22.90 -35.36
N VAL A 52 -16.77 23.65 -35.48
CA VAL A 52 -17.37 24.48 -34.42
C VAL A 52 -18.91 24.52 -34.55
N GLN A 53 -19.61 24.89 -33.46
CA GLN A 53 -21.06 25.20 -33.33
C GLN A 53 -22.07 24.03 -33.34
N LEU A 54 -23.25 24.12 -32.70
CA LEU A 54 -23.68 24.72 -31.40
C LEU A 54 -25.17 24.39 -31.14
N ARG A 55 -25.63 24.56 -29.88
CA ARG A 55 -27.04 24.84 -29.45
C ARG A 55 -28.07 23.67 -29.60
N ARG A 56 -29.24 23.64 -28.90
CA ARG A 56 -30.00 24.62 -28.07
C ARG A 56 -30.81 23.89 -26.96
N GLU A 57 -30.93 24.39 -25.71
CA GLU A 57 -32.08 25.13 -25.08
C GLU A 57 -33.45 24.35 -25.01
N GLU A 58 -34.28 24.34 -23.94
CA GLU A 58 -34.23 24.90 -22.56
C GLU A 58 -35.44 24.41 -21.67
N LYS A 59 -35.42 24.70 -20.35
CA LYS A 59 -36.52 24.77 -19.32
C LYS A 59 -36.98 23.47 -18.63
N GLY A 60 -37.30 23.46 -17.32
CA GLY A 60 -37.09 24.48 -16.26
C GLY A 60 -38.20 24.52 -15.19
N GLN A 61 -37.93 25.02 -13.97
CA GLN A 61 -38.93 25.55 -13.01
C GLN A 61 -38.28 26.39 -11.88
N SER A 62 -39.11 27.03 -11.03
CA SER A 62 -38.75 28.25 -10.26
C SER A 62 -38.80 28.14 -8.73
N PHE A 63 -37.82 28.74 -8.03
CA PHE A 63 -37.92 29.67 -6.88
C PHE A 63 -36.50 29.90 -6.28
N ARG A 64 -36.20 30.91 -5.44
CA ARG A 64 -36.97 32.01 -4.81
C ARG A 64 -36.12 33.31 -4.83
N ALA A 65 -36.49 34.39 -4.13
CA ALA A 65 -35.73 35.67 -4.19
C ALA A 65 -35.65 36.48 -2.88
N ALA A 66 -34.47 37.09 -2.68
CA ALA A 66 -34.12 38.31 -1.93
C ALA A 66 -32.77 38.78 -2.53
N GLY A 67 -32.38 40.05 -2.69
CA GLY A 67 -32.75 41.29 -1.99
C GLY A 67 -31.66 41.63 -0.96
N CYS A 68 -30.90 42.75 -1.03
CA CYS A 68 -30.94 43.91 -1.93
C CYS A 68 -29.62 44.74 -1.81
N VAL A 69 -29.32 45.66 -2.76
CA VAL A 69 -28.54 46.93 -2.57
C VAL A 69 -27.04 46.84 -2.18
N SER A 70 -26.06 47.60 -2.73
CA SER A 70 -26.02 48.52 -3.90
C SER A 70 -24.60 48.94 -4.36
N SER A 71 -24.50 49.38 -5.62
CA SER A 71 -23.76 50.57 -6.16
C SER A 71 -22.23 50.72 -6.10
N GLY A 72 -21.62 50.98 -7.27
CA GLY A 72 -20.31 51.65 -7.46
C GLY A 72 -19.78 51.48 -8.89
N VAL A 73 -19.58 52.55 -9.67
CA VAL A 73 -19.28 52.50 -11.13
C VAL A 73 -18.38 53.67 -11.59
N LEU A 74 -17.73 53.51 -12.76
CA LEU A 74 -16.95 54.49 -13.56
C LEU A 74 -15.47 54.69 -13.10
N TYR A 75 -14.51 55.03 -13.96
CA TYR A 75 -14.56 55.62 -15.33
C TYR A 75 -13.74 54.88 -16.41
N THR A 76 -13.82 55.37 -17.66
CA THR A 76 -13.37 54.73 -18.91
C THR A 76 -12.39 55.59 -19.74
N GLN A 77 -11.67 54.94 -20.67
CA GLN A 77 -11.13 55.41 -21.96
C GLN A 77 -10.59 54.17 -22.73
N ASN A 78 -10.47 54.10 -24.06
CA ASN A 78 -11.20 54.68 -25.21
C ASN A 78 -10.81 53.85 -26.46
N GLY A 79 -11.52 53.81 -27.60
CA GLY A 79 -12.78 54.44 -28.00
C GLY A 79 -13.23 53.93 -29.40
N PHE A 80 -14.24 54.59 -29.99
CA PHE A 80 -14.80 54.38 -31.36
C PHE A 80 -15.70 53.15 -31.64
N HIS A 81 -17.00 53.32 -31.34
CA HIS A 81 -18.13 53.45 -32.30
C HIS A 81 -18.10 52.77 -33.70
N VAL A 82 -19.20 52.36 -34.38
CA VAL A 82 -20.67 52.08 -34.15
C VAL A 82 -21.32 51.86 -35.57
N PRO A 83 -22.63 51.56 -35.86
CA PRO A 83 -23.77 50.91 -35.15
C PRO A 83 -24.65 49.91 -36.00
N VAL A 84 -25.60 49.20 -35.34
CA VAL A 84 -26.96 48.71 -35.80
C VAL A 84 -27.14 47.78 -37.07
N GLU A 85 -28.27 47.12 -37.41
CA GLU A 85 -29.69 47.19 -36.94
C GLU A 85 -30.60 45.92 -37.18
N ARG A 86 -31.66 45.71 -36.34
CA ARG A 86 -33.03 45.12 -36.59
C ARG A 86 -33.21 43.71 -37.26
N CYS A 87 -34.34 42.97 -37.19
CA CYS A 87 -35.45 42.83 -36.20
C CYS A 87 -36.39 41.63 -36.56
N ARG A 88 -37.29 41.22 -35.63
CA ARG A 88 -38.53 40.37 -35.78
C ARG A 88 -38.36 38.92 -36.32
N VAL A 89 -38.79 37.82 -35.66
CA VAL A 89 -40.04 37.41 -34.95
C VAL A 89 -41.12 36.80 -35.87
N GLN A 90 -41.73 35.68 -35.40
CA GLN A 90 -42.71 34.73 -36.02
C GLN A 90 -42.05 33.45 -36.61
N GLY A 91 -42.60 32.22 -36.44
CA GLY A 91 -43.66 31.74 -35.53
C GLY A 91 -44.47 30.56 -36.09
N LEU A 92 -44.82 29.55 -35.26
CA LEU A 92 -45.69 28.37 -35.58
C LEU A 92 -45.08 27.39 -36.62
N SER A 93 -45.52 26.14 -36.81
CA SER A 93 -46.17 25.13 -35.93
C SER A 93 -46.19 23.73 -36.61
N GLU A 94 -46.23 22.67 -35.80
CA GLU A 94 -46.87 21.34 -36.06
C GLU A 94 -46.46 20.39 -37.21
N ALA A 95 -46.32 19.11 -36.79
CA ALA A 95 -46.83 17.88 -37.44
C ALA A 95 -46.11 17.21 -38.65
N LEU A 96 -46.40 15.90 -38.75
CA LEU A 96 -45.88 14.88 -39.66
C LEU A 96 -46.23 15.14 -41.14
N PHE A 97 -45.39 14.67 -42.08
CA PHE A 97 -45.68 13.48 -42.92
C PHE A 97 -44.47 13.08 -43.79
N ILE A 98 -44.46 11.82 -44.24
CA ILE A 98 -43.63 11.22 -45.32
C ILE A 98 -44.52 11.16 -46.62
N PRO A 99 -44.09 10.76 -47.85
CA PRO A 99 -42.79 10.24 -48.32
C PRO A 99 -42.34 10.66 -49.77
N VAL A 100 -41.31 9.94 -50.29
CA VAL A 100 -41.00 9.51 -51.69
C VAL A 100 -40.41 10.41 -52.82
N VAL A 101 -39.59 9.72 -53.65
CA VAL A 101 -39.48 9.75 -55.15
C VAL A 101 -38.31 10.51 -55.86
N ASN A 102 -37.21 9.77 -56.06
CA ASN A 102 -36.70 9.25 -57.37
C ASN A 102 -35.79 10.08 -58.33
N THR A 103 -35.08 9.35 -59.22
CA THR A 103 -34.50 9.71 -60.56
C THR A 103 -33.31 10.71 -60.69
N TYR A 104 -32.35 10.58 -61.63
CA TYR A 104 -31.79 9.47 -62.47
C TYR A 104 -30.49 9.90 -63.23
N ASP A 105 -29.78 8.96 -63.88
CA ASP A 105 -28.67 9.10 -64.89
C ASP A 105 -27.36 9.87 -64.52
N GLY A 106 -26.19 9.62 -65.14
CA GLY A 106 -25.81 8.49 -66.01
C GLY A 106 -24.58 8.71 -66.94
N LYS A 107 -23.87 7.60 -67.28
CA LYS A 107 -23.01 7.37 -68.48
C LYS A 107 -21.62 8.07 -68.57
N GLN A 108 -20.60 7.69 -69.37
CA GLN A 108 -20.09 6.47 -70.11
C GLN A 108 -18.63 6.84 -70.64
N GLN A 109 -17.76 6.08 -71.33
CA GLN A 109 -17.72 4.73 -71.96
C GLN A 109 -16.26 4.24 -72.26
N LEU A 110 -15.87 3.00 -71.85
CA LEU A 110 -14.97 2.02 -72.56
C LEU A 110 -13.53 2.43 -73.02
N HIS A 111 -12.59 1.59 -73.49
CA HIS A 111 -12.38 0.17 -73.92
C HIS A 111 -10.94 -0.25 -73.43
N ASN A 112 -10.25 -1.41 -73.62
CA ASN A 112 -10.33 -2.84 -74.04
C ASN A 112 -8.93 -3.46 -73.71
N THR A 113 -8.50 -4.73 -73.79
CA THR A 113 -8.98 -6.16 -73.83
C THR A 113 -7.70 -7.04 -73.67
N GLY A 114 -7.66 -8.28 -73.20
CA GLY A 114 -8.69 -9.23 -72.71
C GLY A 114 -8.10 -10.12 -71.59
N ILE A 115 -8.15 -11.47 -71.59
CA ILE A 115 -8.80 -12.42 -72.52
C ILE A 115 -9.15 -13.76 -71.79
N GLU A 116 -8.99 -14.93 -72.44
CA GLU A 116 -9.34 -16.31 -72.00
C GLU A 116 -8.51 -16.88 -70.81
N LEU A 117 -9.01 -17.80 -69.96
CA LEU A 117 -10.35 -18.44 -69.86
C LEU A 117 -10.62 -19.06 -68.44
N SER A 118 -11.82 -18.86 -67.88
CA SER A 118 -12.50 -19.61 -66.77
C SER A 118 -11.78 -19.77 -65.40
N ALA A 119 -12.38 -19.57 -64.21
CA ALA A 119 -13.71 -19.15 -63.72
C ALA A 119 -13.51 -18.48 -62.31
N GLY A 120 -14.46 -18.09 -61.43
CA GLY A 120 -15.92 -18.27 -61.22
C GLY A 120 -16.20 -19.02 -59.90
N ARG A 121 -17.11 -18.64 -58.98
CA ARG A 121 -18.26 -17.70 -58.99
C ARG A 121 -18.37 -16.90 -57.63
N LEU A 122 -19.55 -16.39 -57.28
CA LEU A 122 -19.91 -15.59 -56.08
C LEU A 122 -21.32 -15.94 -55.55
N LEU A 123 -21.64 -15.58 -54.30
CA LEU A 123 -22.95 -15.23 -53.67
C LEU A 123 -22.62 -14.57 -52.30
N ALA A 124 -23.06 -13.35 -51.95
CA ALA A 124 -24.40 -12.92 -51.48
C ALA A 124 -24.82 -13.58 -50.14
N ALA A 125 -25.14 -12.92 -49.02
CA ALA A 125 -25.75 -11.61 -48.68
C ALA A 125 -27.29 -11.53 -48.78
N VAL A 126 -27.96 -11.24 -47.64
CA VAL A 126 -29.28 -10.55 -47.49
C VAL A 126 -29.62 -10.34 -46.00
N SER A 127 -30.40 -9.31 -45.68
CA SER A 127 -30.89 -8.96 -44.33
C SER A 127 -32.35 -8.50 -44.36
N ARG A 128 -33.22 -8.84 -43.38
CA ARG A 128 -34.52 -8.16 -43.16
C ARG A 128 -35.24 -8.48 -41.82
N VAL A 129 -35.59 -7.42 -41.09
CA VAL A 129 -36.89 -7.10 -40.45
C VAL A 129 -37.48 -8.06 -39.38
N THR A 130 -37.27 -7.66 -38.11
CA THR A 130 -38.25 -7.29 -37.04
C THR A 130 -39.66 -7.95 -36.87
N PRO A 131 -40.28 -7.88 -35.65
CA PRO A 131 -41.27 -8.85 -35.14
C PRO A 131 -42.72 -8.33 -35.05
N VAL A 132 -43.65 -9.06 -34.37
CA VAL A 132 -44.66 -8.53 -33.39
C VAL A 132 -45.61 -9.62 -32.81
N TYR A 133 -45.71 -9.68 -31.47
CA TYR A 133 -46.84 -10.04 -30.55
C TYR A 133 -47.87 -11.21 -30.78
N ARG A 134 -48.07 -11.95 -29.66
CA ARG A 134 -49.34 -12.35 -28.97
C ARG A 134 -50.19 -13.61 -29.31
N GLU A 135 -50.31 -14.43 -28.25
CA GLU A 135 -51.55 -14.94 -27.57
C GLU A 135 -52.41 -16.10 -28.14
N PHE A 136 -53.07 -16.78 -27.18
CA PHE A 136 -54.17 -17.77 -27.25
C PHE A 136 -54.00 -19.13 -27.96
N SER A 137 -53.53 -20.11 -27.16
CA SER A 137 -54.27 -21.34 -26.74
C SER A 137 -55.78 -21.38 -27.13
N PRO A 138 -56.40 -22.53 -27.52
CA PRO A 138 -56.27 -23.81 -26.78
C PRO A 138 -56.48 -25.17 -27.52
N LEU A 139 -56.27 -26.26 -26.77
CA LEU A 139 -56.94 -27.60 -26.81
C LEU A 139 -56.96 -28.46 -28.10
N GLY A 140 -56.63 -29.77 -27.95
CA GLY A 140 -57.52 -30.82 -28.48
C GLY A 140 -56.99 -31.97 -29.37
N THR A 141 -56.30 -32.96 -28.77
CA THR A 141 -56.60 -34.41 -28.94
C THR A 141 -56.55 -35.12 -30.33
N VAL A 142 -55.44 -35.86 -30.56
CA VAL A 142 -55.31 -37.29 -31.00
C VAL A 142 -56.20 -37.87 -32.15
N ILE A 143 -55.56 -38.50 -33.18
CA ILE A 143 -55.79 -39.91 -33.62
C ILE A 143 -54.78 -40.41 -34.69
N LEU A 144 -54.60 -41.74 -34.73
CA LEU A 144 -53.61 -42.58 -35.45
C LEU A 144 -53.82 -42.73 -36.97
N THR A 145 -52.78 -43.13 -37.71
CA THR A 145 -52.65 -44.47 -38.38
C THR A 145 -51.27 -44.66 -39.07
N ALA A 146 -51.00 -45.82 -39.67
CA ALA A 146 -49.68 -46.28 -40.13
C ALA A 146 -49.73 -47.09 -41.44
N ASP A 147 -48.57 -47.41 -42.03
CA ASP A 147 -48.40 -48.25 -43.24
C ASP A 147 -47.13 -49.15 -43.14
N ALA A 148 -47.08 -50.27 -43.88
CA ALA A 148 -45.99 -51.28 -43.80
C ALA A 148 -45.84 -52.18 -45.04
N VAL A 149 -44.61 -52.69 -45.33
CA VAL A 149 -44.31 -53.68 -46.40
C VAL A 149 -43.19 -54.66 -45.99
N ALA A 150 -43.25 -55.92 -46.44
CA ALA A 150 -42.35 -57.09 -46.18
C ALA A 150 -42.46 -58.11 -47.37
N PRO A 151 -41.88 -59.34 -47.41
CA PRO A 151 -41.01 -60.09 -46.46
C PRO A 151 -39.78 -60.79 -47.13
N LEU A 152 -39.14 -61.79 -46.49
CA LEU A 152 -38.73 -63.11 -47.06
C LEU A 152 -38.01 -64.07 -46.05
N ASP A 153 -38.63 -65.25 -45.83
CA ASP A 153 -38.16 -66.65 -45.58
C ASP A 153 -36.97 -67.06 -44.64
N MET A 154 -36.88 -68.28 -44.06
CA MET A 154 -37.87 -69.29 -43.56
C MET A 154 -37.18 -70.46 -42.77
N TYR A 155 -37.96 -71.20 -41.95
CA TYR A 155 -37.76 -72.52 -41.25
C TYR A 155 -37.16 -72.48 -39.81
N VAL A 156 -37.84 -72.75 -38.67
CA VAL A 156 -38.75 -73.85 -38.17
C VAL A 156 -38.00 -74.80 -37.20
N ALA A 157 -38.44 -75.16 -35.96
CA ALA A 157 -39.54 -74.72 -35.06
C ALA A 157 -39.11 -74.98 -33.56
N THR A 158 -39.83 -75.49 -32.53
CA THR A 158 -41.14 -76.19 -32.34
C THR A 158 -41.57 -76.24 -30.83
N TRP A 159 -42.87 -76.47 -30.57
CA TRP A 159 -43.59 -77.17 -29.45
C TRP A 159 -42.95 -77.45 -28.04
N ASN A 160 -43.68 -77.50 -26.89
CA ASN A 160 -45.13 -77.36 -26.55
C ASN A 160 -45.34 -77.19 -24.99
N GLY A 161 -46.52 -76.74 -24.48
CA GLY A 161 -46.89 -76.91 -23.04
C GLY A 161 -47.95 -75.96 -22.41
N LYS A 162 -48.93 -76.52 -21.64
CA LYS A 162 -50.02 -75.85 -20.86
C LYS A 162 -49.64 -75.77 -19.35
N MET A 163 -49.98 -74.79 -18.51
CA MET A 163 -51.26 -74.15 -18.08
C MET A 163 -52.12 -74.99 -17.09
N LEU A 164 -52.17 -74.62 -15.79
CA LEU A 164 -53.36 -74.65 -14.88
C LEU A 164 -53.12 -74.00 -13.48
N GLN A 165 -54.12 -74.03 -12.56
CA GLN A 165 -54.21 -73.35 -11.25
C GLN A 165 -54.36 -74.30 -10.01
N LEU A 166 -54.51 -73.70 -8.80
CA LEU A 166 -55.34 -74.12 -7.62
C LEU A 166 -54.76 -74.93 -6.42
N CYS A 167 -54.53 -74.19 -5.31
CA CYS A 167 -55.21 -74.27 -3.98
C CYS A 167 -54.99 -75.35 -2.87
N PHE A 168 -55.06 -74.86 -1.60
CA PHE A 168 -55.45 -75.53 -0.31
C PHE A 168 -54.57 -76.68 0.29
N MET A 169 -54.52 -76.99 1.61
CA MET A 169 -54.67 -76.25 2.91
C MET A 169 -54.27 -77.13 4.14
N ARG A 170 -53.84 -76.55 5.29
CA ARG A 170 -53.71 -77.13 6.68
C ARG A 170 -52.68 -78.28 6.89
N GLY A 171 -52.11 -78.59 8.07
CA GLY A 171 -52.15 -78.01 9.45
C GLY A 171 -52.81 -78.94 10.50
N GLY A 172 -52.27 -79.25 11.71
CA GLY A 172 -51.03 -78.86 12.42
C GLY A 172 -50.90 -79.51 13.84
N LEU A 173 -50.19 -78.86 14.80
CA LEU A 173 -49.87 -79.26 16.22
C LEU A 173 -48.75 -80.30 16.46
N GLY A 174 -48.05 -80.28 17.62
CA GLY A 174 -46.99 -81.29 17.91
C GLY A 174 -46.21 -81.39 19.26
N PHE A 175 -45.96 -80.31 20.05
CA PHE A 175 -45.37 -80.32 21.43
C PHE A 175 -43.98 -80.99 21.77
N LEU A 176 -43.38 -80.49 22.87
CA LEU A 176 -42.39 -81.12 23.79
C LEU A 176 -40.90 -81.33 23.40
N GLY A 177 -40.00 -80.98 24.35
CA GLY A 177 -38.65 -81.57 24.51
C GLY A 177 -37.45 -80.68 24.14
N ALA A 178 -36.66 -80.24 25.13
CA ALA A 178 -35.46 -79.43 24.90
C ALA A 178 -34.15 -80.15 25.29
N LYS A 179 -33.20 -80.26 24.35
CA LYS A 179 -31.73 -80.13 24.58
C LYS A 179 -30.89 -80.23 23.28
N ARG A 180 -29.97 -79.28 23.13
CA ARG A 180 -28.70 -79.27 22.35
C ARG A 180 -28.41 -80.49 21.44
N LEU A 181 -28.33 -80.30 20.11
CA LEU A 181 -27.08 -80.00 19.37
C LEU A 181 -27.35 -79.66 17.89
N CYS A 182 -26.31 -79.25 17.14
CA CYS A 182 -26.28 -79.05 15.67
C CYS A 182 -27.27 -78.03 15.06
N LEU A 183 -26.91 -76.75 15.13
CA LEU A 183 -27.39 -75.72 14.18
C LEU A 183 -26.52 -75.73 12.92
N ILE A 184 -27.01 -76.33 11.83
CA ILE A 184 -26.46 -76.20 10.48
C ILE A 184 -27.64 -76.04 9.50
N HIS A 185 -27.57 -75.08 8.57
CA HIS A 185 -28.57 -74.76 7.53
C HIS A 185 -29.96 -74.28 8.00
N ALA A 186 -30.04 -73.04 8.50
CA ALA A 186 -31.29 -72.23 8.49
C ALA A 186 -31.02 -70.72 8.65
N ALA A 187 -30.37 -70.07 7.67
CA ALA A 187 -30.14 -68.62 7.68
C ALA A 187 -30.14 -67.99 6.26
N PHE A 188 -31.12 -68.34 5.44
CA PHE A 188 -31.34 -67.70 4.13
C PHE A 188 -32.05 -66.34 4.33
N GLN A 189 -31.35 -65.37 4.92
CA GLN A 189 -31.84 -63.98 4.92
C GLN A 189 -31.73 -63.40 3.51
N SER A 190 -32.74 -62.62 3.12
CA SER A 190 -32.82 -62.05 1.77
C SER A 190 -31.80 -60.93 1.60
N THR A 191 -30.81 -61.13 0.74
CA THR A 191 -30.10 -60.01 0.12
C THR A 191 -31.10 -59.22 -0.71
N GLN A 192 -31.55 -58.08 -0.19
CA GLN A 192 -32.29 -57.13 -1.00
C GLN A 192 -31.35 -56.65 -2.11
N ARG A 193 -31.66 -57.02 -3.36
CA ARG A 193 -31.04 -56.36 -4.52
C ARG A 193 -31.48 -54.89 -4.49
N VAL A 194 -30.58 -54.01 -4.08
CA VAL A 194 -30.76 -52.56 -4.21
C VAL A 194 -31.02 -52.27 -5.69
N GLU A 195 -32.19 -51.70 -5.98
CA GLU A 195 -32.58 -51.35 -7.34
C GLU A 195 -31.91 -50.02 -7.70
N TYR A 196 -30.71 -50.11 -8.29
CA TYR A 196 -29.90 -48.95 -8.69
C TYR A 196 -30.63 -48.07 -9.72
N LYS A 197 -31.33 -47.05 -9.21
CA LYS A 197 -31.92 -45.97 -10.00
C LYS A 197 -30.86 -44.89 -10.26
N PRO A 198 -30.85 -44.22 -11.43
CA PRO A 198 -29.93 -43.11 -11.69
C PRO A 198 -29.99 -42.06 -10.59
N ILE A 199 -28.86 -41.44 -10.23
CA ILE A 199 -28.84 -40.36 -9.24
C ILE A 199 -29.36 -39.09 -9.91
N LYS A 200 -30.41 -38.46 -9.36
CA LYS A 200 -30.97 -37.20 -9.88
C LYS A 200 -30.72 -36.02 -8.95
N LYS A 201 -30.61 -36.23 -7.65
CA LYS A 201 -30.29 -35.20 -6.65
C LYS A 201 -29.23 -35.68 -5.64
N VAL A 202 -28.10 -34.98 -5.57
CA VAL A 202 -27.03 -35.19 -4.58
C VAL A 202 -27.02 -34.05 -3.57
N MET A 203 -26.98 -34.39 -2.28
CA MET A 203 -26.62 -33.44 -1.23
C MET A 203 -25.13 -33.58 -0.87
N VAL A 204 -24.44 -32.46 -0.67
CA VAL A 204 -23.09 -32.50 -0.09
C VAL A 204 -23.17 -32.17 1.40
N ALA A 205 -22.84 -33.14 2.25
CA ALA A 205 -22.80 -32.98 3.71
C ALA A 205 -21.46 -32.35 4.16
N ASN A 206 -21.07 -31.26 3.51
CA ASN A 206 -19.80 -30.57 3.70
C ASN A 206 -19.90 -29.10 3.22
N ARG A 207 -18.83 -28.33 3.40
CA ARG A 207 -18.72 -26.90 3.08
C ARG A 207 -17.56 -26.61 2.13
N GLY A 208 -17.28 -25.34 1.88
CA GLY A 208 -16.01 -24.91 1.29
C GLY A 208 -15.79 -25.37 -0.16
N GLU A 209 -14.52 -25.65 -0.49
CA GLU A 209 -14.11 -26.06 -1.84
C GLU A 209 -14.69 -27.41 -2.24
N ILE A 210 -14.61 -28.42 -1.38
CA ILE A 210 -15.06 -29.78 -1.71
C ILE A 210 -16.55 -29.83 -2.04
N ALA A 211 -17.38 -29.03 -1.37
CA ALA A 211 -18.78 -28.85 -1.75
C ALA A 211 -18.91 -28.30 -3.19
N ILE A 212 -18.17 -27.24 -3.53
CA ILE A 212 -18.18 -26.66 -4.89
C ILE A 212 -17.62 -27.64 -5.93
N ARG A 213 -16.58 -28.42 -5.62
CA ARG A 213 -15.99 -29.45 -6.51
C ARG A 213 -17.00 -30.54 -6.83
N VAL A 214 -17.77 -31.00 -5.84
CA VAL A 214 -18.82 -32.01 -6.05
C VAL A 214 -20.04 -31.41 -6.76
N PHE A 215 -20.44 -30.17 -6.47
CA PHE A 215 -21.53 -29.50 -7.18
C PHE A 215 -21.21 -29.31 -8.67
N ARG A 216 -19.95 -28.98 -9.03
CA ARG A 216 -19.46 -28.97 -10.42
C ARG A 216 -19.66 -30.33 -11.10
N ALA A 217 -19.11 -31.39 -10.51
CA ALA A 217 -19.24 -32.75 -11.02
C ALA A 217 -20.71 -33.19 -11.20
N CYS A 218 -21.57 -32.91 -10.22
CA CYS A 218 -23.00 -33.18 -10.33
C CYS A 218 -23.65 -32.39 -11.49
N THR A 219 -23.35 -31.09 -11.61
CA THR A 219 -23.88 -30.22 -12.69
C THR A 219 -23.46 -30.73 -14.07
N GLU A 220 -22.20 -31.13 -14.24
CA GLU A 220 -21.63 -31.69 -15.46
C GLU A 220 -22.29 -33.02 -15.86
N LEU A 221 -22.68 -33.83 -14.87
CA LEU A 221 -23.44 -35.07 -15.05
C LEU A 221 -24.97 -34.86 -15.15
N GLY A 222 -25.47 -33.61 -15.08
CA GLY A 222 -26.90 -33.28 -15.16
C GLY A 222 -27.70 -33.58 -13.88
N ILE A 223 -27.02 -33.71 -12.74
CA ILE A 223 -27.55 -34.08 -11.42
C ILE A 223 -27.79 -32.82 -10.59
N ARG A 224 -28.99 -32.68 -9.98
CA ARG A 224 -29.36 -31.60 -9.06
C ARG A 224 -28.53 -31.64 -7.78
N THR A 225 -28.29 -30.47 -7.21
CA THR A 225 -27.35 -30.28 -6.09
C THR A 225 -28.02 -29.64 -4.87
N VAL A 226 -27.67 -30.13 -3.68
CA VAL A 226 -28.13 -29.58 -2.40
C VAL A 226 -26.95 -29.26 -1.49
N ALA A 227 -26.89 -28.02 -0.99
CA ALA A 227 -25.97 -27.61 0.07
C ALA A 227 -26.64 -27.65 1.44
N VAL A 228 -25.85 -27.96 2.47
CA VAL A 228 -26.18 -27.66 3.87
C VAL A 228 -25.21 -26.60 4.40
N TYR A 229 -25.68 -25.68 5.24
CA TYR A 229 -24.85 -24.60 5.78
C TYR A 229 -25.20 -24.27 7.24
N SER A 230 -24.24 -23.72 7.98
CA SER A 230 -24.42 -23.19 9.35
C SER A 230 -24.87 -21.74 9.35
N GLU A 231 -25.30 -21.19 10.50
CA GLU A 231 -25.66 -19.77 10.61
C GLU A 231 -24.47 -18.86 10.24
N GLN A 232 -23.23 -19.29 10.54
CA GLN A 232 -22.00 -18.57 10.24
C GLN A 232 -21.56 -18.66 8.76
N ASP A 233 -21.91 -19.75 8.06
CA ASP A 233 -21.66 -19.92 6.61
C ASP A 233 -22.79 -19.33 5.72
N THR A 234 -23.75 -18.58 6.28
CA THR A 234 -24.87 -17.96 5.52
C THR A 234 -24.40 -17.13 4.32
N GLY A 235 -23.22 -16.50 4.39
CA GLY A 235 -22.62 -15.72 3.30
C GLY A 235 -21.64 -16.48 2.39
N HIS A 236 -21.48 -17.79 2.57
CA HIS A 236 -20.41 -18.58 1.93
C HIS A 236 -20.74 -18.98 0.48
N MET A 237 -19.70 -19.11 -0.36
CA MET A 237 -19.84 -19.40 -1.80
C MET A 237 -20.52 -20.75 -2.08
N HIS A 238 -20.23 -21.80 -1.31
CA HIS A 238 -20.77 -23.14 -1.60
C HIS A 238 -22.31 -23.17 -1.57
N ARG A 239 -22.92 -22.42 -0.64
CA ARG A 239 -24.37 -22.20 -0.53
C ARG A 239 -24.99 -21.60 -1.81
N GLN A 240 -24.21 -20.83 -2.58
CA GLN A 240 -24.62 -20.20 -3.83
C GLN A 240 -24.24 -21.00 -5.09
N LYS A 241 -23.65 -22.20 -4.92
CA LYS A 241 -23.23 -23.09 -6.01
C LYS A 241 -24.04 -24.38 -6.11
N ALA A 242 -24.97 -24.62 -5.19
CA ALA A 242 -25.99 -25.65 -5.30
C ALA A 242 -27.32 -25.08 -5.85
N ASP A 243 -28.16 -25.93 -6.43
CA ASP A 243 -29.53 -25.59 -6.85
C ASP A 243 -30.44 -25.28 -5.66
N GLU A 244 -30.22 -25.98 -4.55
CA GLU A 244 -30.99 -25.90 -3.31
C GLU A 244 -30.03 -25.78 -2.11
N ALA A 245 -30.38 -25.03 -1.05
CA ALA A 245 -29.50 -24.86 0.10
C ALA A 245 -30.25 -24.66 1.42
N TYR A 246 -29.89 -25.42 2.47
CA TYR A 246 -30.64 -25.49 3.73
C TYR A 246 -29.76 -25.24 4.97
N LEU A 247 -30.33 -24.54 5.96
CA LEU A 247 -29.68 -24.31 7.25
C LEU A 247 -29.78 -25.57 8.12
N ILE A 248 -28.64 -26.02 8.66
CA ILE A 248 -28.54 -27.14 9.62
C ILE A 248 -28.00 -26.67 10.97
N GLY A 249 -28.33 -27.38 12.05
CA GLY A 249 -27.73 -27.15 13.37
C GLY A 249 -28.00 -25.76 13.94
N LYS A 250 -29.21 -25.23 13.75
CA LYS A 250 -29.58 -23.86 14.17
C LYS A 250 -29.37 -23.68 15.67
N GLY A 251 -28.58 -22.69 16.08
CA GLY A 251 -28.20 -22.46 17.48
C GLY A 251 -27.15 -23.44 18.05
N LEU A 252 -26.61 -24.37 17.25
CA LEU A 252 -25.43 -25.17 17.62
C LEU A 252 -24.13 -24.39 17.33
N PRO A 253 -23.01 -24.74 17.98
CA PRO A 253 -21.69 -24.22 17.63
C PRO A 253 -21.34 -24.50 16.14
N PRO A 254 -20.52 -23.66 15.48
CA PRO A 254 -20.41 -23.62 14.02
C PRO A 254 -19.91 -24.94 13.38
N VAL A 255 -19.05 -25.68 14.07
CA VAL A 255 -18.56 -27.00 13.65
C VAL A 255 -19.58 -28.11 13.98
N GLN A 256 -20.23 -28.02 15.14
CA GLN A 256 -21.22 -29.00 15.59
C GLN A 256 -22.45 -29.05 14.68
N ALA A 257 -22.80 -27.93 14.04
CA ALA A 257 -23.85 -27.91 13.01
C ALA A 257 -23.60 -28.93 11.89
N TYR A 258 -22.39 -28.98 11.33
CA TYR A 258 -22.01 -29.94 10.28
C TYR A 258 -21.77 -31.37 10.79
N LEU A 259 -21.71 -31.58 12.10
CA LEU A 259 -21.65 -32.91 12.72
C LEU A 259 -23.04 -33.44 13.15
N HIS A 260 -24.10 -32.62 13.03
CA HIS A 260 -25.43 -32.95 13.51
C HIS A 260 -26.20 -33.85 12.52
N ILE A 261 -25.83 -35.14 12.51
CA ILE A 261 -26.43 -36.21 11.69
C ILE A 261 -27.97 -36.13 11.61
N PRO A 262 -28.73 -35.93 12.71
CA PRO A 262 -30.20 -35.89 12.64
C PRO A 262 -30.76 -34.78 11.73
N ASP A 263 -30.18 -33.58 11.74
CA ASP A 263 -30.61 -32.49 10.86
C ASP A 263 -30.22 -32.74 9.40
N ILE A 264 -29.04 -33.30 9.16
CA ILE A 264 -28.55 -33.59 7.81
C ILE A 264 -29.43 -34.68 7.16
N ILE A 265 -29.73 -35.76 7.88
CA ILE A 265 -30.65 -36.81 7.43
C ILE A 265 -32.08 -36.27 7.27
N LYS A 266 -32.54 -35.39 8.16
CA LYS A 266 -33.84 -34.71 8.02
C LYS A 266 -33.90 -33.90 6.73
N VAL A 267 -32.92 -33.04 6.45
CA VAL A 267 -32.85 -32.23 5.23
C VAL A 267 -32.80 -33.11 3.98
N ALA A 268 -32.06 -34.23 4.01
CA ALA A 268 -32.01 -35.17 2.89
C ALA A 268 -33.40 -35.75 2.56
N LYS A 269 -34.16 -36.14 3.60
CA LYS A 269 -35.50 -36.76 3.45
C LYS A 269 -36.59 -35.75 3.11
N GLU A 270 -36.56 -34.55 3.71
CA GLU A 270 -37.54 -33.49 3.45
C GLU A 270 -37.43 -32.90 2.04
N ASN A 271 -36.30 -33.08 1.36
CA ASN A 271 -36.02 -32.50 0.04
C ASN A 271 -35.68 -33.54 -1.05
N GLU A 272 -36.10 -34.80 -0.89
CA GLU A 272 -36.00 -35.86 -1.92
C GLU A 272 -34.58 -36.05 -2.50
N VAL A 273 -33.59 -36.24 -1.63
CA VAL A 273 -32.19 -36.49 -2.00
C VAL A 273 -31.96 -37.98 -2.29
N ASP A 274 -31.40 -38.32 -3.46
CA ASP A 274 -31.09 -39.71 -3.85
C ASP A 274 -29.79 -40.24 -3.21
N ALA A 275 -28.83 -39.34 -2.97
CA ALA A 275 -27.49 -39.67 -2.48
C ALA A 275 -26.83 -38.51 -1.72
N VAL A 276 -25.97 -38.83 -0.76
CA VAL A 276 -25.13 -37.88 -0.01
C VAL A 276 -23.66 -38.11 -0.34
N HIS A 277 -22.99 -37.05 -0.79
CA HIS A 277 -21.53 -37.00 -0.83
C HIS A 277 -21.00 -36.36 0.45
N PRO A 278 -20.16 -37.01 1.26
CA PRO A 278 -19.68 -36.44 2.52
C PRO A 278 -18.46 -35.51 2.33
N GLY A 279 -17.78 -35.57 1.18
CA GLY A 279 -16.53 -34.83 0.95
C GLY A 279 -15.38 -35.43 1.76
N TYR A 280 -14.64 -34.59 2.49
CA TYR A 280 -13.59 -35.01 3.42
C TYR A 280 -13.72 -34.25 4.75
N GLY A 281 -13.33 -34.89 5.86
CA GLY A 281 -13.58 -34.37 7.20
C GLY A 281 -15.07 -34.39 7.58
N PHE A 282 -15.40 -33.75 8.70
CA PHE A 282 -16.73 -33.76 9.34
C PHE A 282 -17.29 -35.18 9.56
N LEU A 283 -18.06 -35.70 8.60
CA LEU A 283 -18.75 -37.00 8.69
C LEU A 283 -18.24 -38.02 7.65
N SER A 284 -17.19 -37.71 6.88
CA SER A 284 -16.71 -38.56 5.76
C SER A 284 -16.19 -39.93 6.15
N GLU A 285 -15.76 -40.10 7.40
CA GLU A 285 -15.23 -41.36 7.95
C GLU A 285 -16.17 -41.98 9.00
N ARG A 286 -17.36 -41.40 9.20
CA ARG A 286 -18.29 -41.85 10.24
C ARG A 286 -19.21 -42.95 9.71
N SER A 287 -18.93 -44.19 10.09
CA SER A 287 -19.73 -45.37 9.74
C SER A 287 -21.20 -45.25 10.18
N ASP A 288 -21.50 -44.60 11.31
CA ASP A 288 -22.87 -44.31 11.75
C ASP A 288 -23.57 -43.25 10.90
N PHE A 289 -22.84 -42.33 10.26
CA PHE A 289 -23.43 -41.42 9.27
C PHE A 289 -23.72 -42.14 7.95
N ALA A 290 -22.80 -42.99 7.49
CA ALA A 290 -23.02 -43.84 6.32
C ALA A 290 -24.22 -44.78 6.54
N GLN A 291 -24.31 -45.42 7.71
CA GLN A 291 -25.46 -46.24 8.09
C GLN A 291 -26.75 -45.42 8.19
N ALA A 292 -26.73 -44.24 8.81
CA ALA A 292 -27.90 -43.38 8.89
C ALA A 292 -28.40 -42.90 7.51
N CYS A 293 -27.52 -42.76 6.51
CA CYS A 293 -27.91 -42.54 5.13
C CYS A 293 -28.65 -43.78 4.57
N CYS A 294 -28.07 -44.97 4.71
CA CYS A 294 -28.68 -46.23 4.28
C CYS A 294 -30.06 -46.47 4.94
N ASP A 295 -30.18 -46.29 6.26
CA ASP A 295 -31.41 -46.42 7.03
C ASP A 295 -32.47 -45.36 6.62
N ALA A 296 -32.02 -44.19 6.15
CA ALA A 296 -32.89 -43.16 5.60
C ALA A 296 -33.40 -43.47 4.18
N GLY A 297 -32.83 -44.46 3.50
CA GLY A 297 -33.07 -44.78 2.08
C GLY A 297 -32.23 -43.94 1.10
N VAL A 298 -31.18 -43.27 1.58
CA VAL A 298 -30.35 -42.33 0.82
C VAL A 298 -28.95 -42.94 0.62
N ARG A 299 -28.43 -42.95 -0.61
CA ARG A 299 -27.13 -43.58 -0.88
C ARG A 299 -25.96 -42.77 -0.31
N PHE A 300 -25.06 -43.40 0.43
CA PHE A 300 -23.79 -42.80 0.81
C PHE A 300 -22.78 -42.92 -0.36
N ILE A 301 -22.15 -41.82 -0.78
CA ILE A 301 -21.10 -41.83 -1.81
C ILE A 301 -19.75 -41.94 -1.11
N GLY A 302 -19.34 -43.19 -0.87
CA GLY A 302 -18.14 -43.59 -0.14
C GLY A 302 -18.12 -45.12 0.03
N PRO A 303 -17.27 -45.67 0.90
CA PRO A 303 -17.24 -47.09 1.22
C PRO A 303 -18.51 -47.53 1.99
N SER A 304 -18.77 -48.84 2.01
CA SER A 304 -19.85 -49.46 2.78
C SER A 304 -19.64 -49.34 4.31
N PRO A 305 -20.70 -49.29 5.13
CA PRO A 305 -20.57 -49.28 6.60
C PRO A 305 -19.86 -50.50 7.21
N GLU A 306 -19.86 -51.65 6.52
CA GLU A 306 -19.39 -52.96 7.02
C GLU A 306 -17.85 -53.14 7.04
N VAL A 307 -17.06 -52.06 6.93
CA VAL A 307 -15.59 -52.12 7.03
C VAL A 307 -15.15 -52.10 8.49
N GLU A 308 -15.30 -53.23 9.17
CA GLU A 308 -14.88 -53.41 10.58
C GLU A 308 -13.36 -53.53 10.75
N LEU A 309 -12.81 -52.85 11.77
CA LEU A 309 -11.43 -53.08 12.26
C LEU A 309 -11.33 -52.78 13.77
N GLU A 310 -11.93 -53.66 14.56
CA GLU A 310 -12.32 -53.44 15.96
C GLU A 310 -11.16 -53.20 16.96
N GLU A 311 -9.92 -53.57 16.62
CA GLU A 311 -8.75 -53.36 17.50
C GLU A 311 -8.21 -51.91 17.50
N ASN A 312 -8.54 -51.09 16.49
CA ASN A 312 -8.14 -49.68 16.41
C ASN A 312 -9.04 -48.75 17.26
N TYR A 313 -9.44 -49.18 18.46
CA TYR A 313 -10.44 -48.46 19.28
C TYR A 313 -9.96 -47.94 20.66
N THR A 314 -9.01 -48.60 21.33
CA THR A 314 -8.98 -48.60 22.82
C THR A 314 -7.90 -47.73 23.51
N ARG A 315 -7.03 -47.02 22.77
CA ARG A 315 -5.70 -46.60 23.28
C ARG A 315 -5.29 -45.10 23.19
N ALA A 316 -5.98 -44.24 22.43
CA ALA A 316 -5.82 -42.75 22.37
C ALA A 316 -6.95 -42.07 23.14
N PHE A 317 -7.40 -42.78 24.16
CA PHE A 317 -8.66 -42.62 24.87
C PHE A 317 -8.70 -41.36 25.77
N SER A 318 -7.83 -40.39 25.50
CA SER A 318 -7.62 -39.18 26.28
C SER A 318 -7.58 -37.93 25.39
N GLU A 319 -6.78 -37.92 24.32
CA GLU A 319 -6.72 -36.77 23.39
C GLU A 319 -7.79 -36.84 22.30
N ALA A 320 -7.90 -37.97 21.60
CA ALA A 320 -8.96 -38.14 20.61
C ALA A 320 -10.35 -38.24 21.29
N LEU A 321 -10.42 -38.68 22.56
CA LEU A 321 -11.64 -38.57 23.36
C LEU A 321 -12.08 -37.11 23.56
N ALA A 322 -11.12 -36.19 23.76
CA ALA A 322 -11.39 -34.77 23.96
C ALA A 322 -11.70 -34.00 22.65
N ALA A 323 -11.13 -34.43 21.52
CA ALA A 323 -11.33 -33.77 20.21
C ALA A 323 -12.46 -34.39 19.35
N PHE A 324 -12.66 -35.71 19.44
CA PHE A 324 -13.50 -36.50 18.52
C PHE A 324 -14.46 -37.48 19.24
N GLY A 325 -14.36 -37.66 20.56
CA GLY A 325 -15.28 -38.47 21.36
C GLY A 325 -14.94 -39.97 21.48
N ASN A 326 -13.81 -40.43 20.95
CA ASN A 326 -13.26 -41.79 21.10
C ASN A 326 -11.73 -41.79 20.83
N GLY A 327 -10.96 -42.86 21.09
CA GLY A 327 -9.57 -42.87 20.58
C GLY A 327 -8.70 -44.12 20.73
N ALA A 328 -7.87 -44.39 19.70
CA ALA A 328 -6.78 -45.38 19.67
C ALA A 328 -5.38 -44.83 19.33
N LEU A 329 -4.38 -45.08 20.20
CA LEU A 329 -2.94 -44.79 20.05
C LEU A 329 -2.23 -46.14 20.06
N PHE A 330 -2.00 -46.73 18.90
CA PHE A 330 -0.92 -47.72 18.79
C PHE A 330 0.43 -46.98 18.87
N VAL A 331 1.52 -47.73 19.08
CA VAL A 331 2.88 -47.15 19.12
C VAL A 331 3.67 -47.79 18.01
N GLU A 332 4.07 -46.97 17.05
CA GLU A 332 4.86 -47.41 15.90
C GLU A 332 6.35 -47.17 16.07
N LYS A 333 7.15 -47.81 15.22
CA LYS A 333 8.56 -47.45 15.08
C LYS A 333 8.65 -46.14 14.29
N PHE A 334 9.05 -45.06 14.96
CA PHE A 334 9.41 -43.81 14.28
C PHE A 334 10.42 -44.07 13.15
N ILE A 335 10.10 -43.59 11.96
CA ILE A 335 10.99 -43.61 10.79
C ILE A 335 11.66 -42.23 10.72
N GLU A 336 12.99 -42.20 10.64
CA GLU A 336 13.75 -40.96 10.45
C GLU A 336 13.73 -40.56 8.98
N LYS A 337 13.42 -39.29 8.70
CA LYS A 337 13.39 -38.70 7.35
C LYS A 337 12.69 -39.56 6.28
N PRO A 338 11.46 -40.05 6.52
CA PRO A 338 10.70 -40.72 5.49
C PRO A 338 10.23 -39.72 4.44
N ARG A 339 10.04 -40.22 3.22
CA ARG A 339 9.07 -39.62 2.30
C ARG A 339 7.68 -40.16 2.61
N HIS A 340 6.70 -39.28 2.71
CA HIS A 340 5.29 -39.66 2.82
C HIS A 340 4.75 -39.82 1.39
N ILE A 341 4.58 -41.07 0.97
CA ILE A 341 4.15 -41.44 -0.39
C ILE A 341 2.81 -42.18 -0.29
N GLU A 342 1.83 -41.74 -1.06
CA GLU A 342 0.46 -42.25 -0.98
C GLU A 342 -0.06 -42.69 -2.35
N VAL A 343 -0.85 -43.76 -2.42
CA VAL A 343 -1.35 -44.34 -3.67
C VAL A 343 -2.86 -44.17 -3.78
N GLN A 344 -3.31 -43.45 -4.80
CA GLN A 344 -4.73 -43.32 -5.12
C GLN A 344 -5.27 -44.64 -5.66
N ILE A 345 -6.37 -45.12 -5.09
CA ILE A 345 -7.10 -46.30 -5.56
C ILE A 345 -8.53 -45.94 -5.98
N LEU A 346 -9.08 -46.71 -6.91
CA LEU A 346 -10.50 -46.79 -7.25
C LEU A 346 -10.91 -48.26 -7.28
N GLY A 347 -11.98 -48.62 -6.57
CA GLY A 347 -12.57 -49.95 -6.58
C GLY A 347 -14.06 -49.95 -6.98
N ASP A 348 -14.54 -51.04 -7.57
CA ASP A 348 -15.98 -51.25 -7.85
C ASP A 348 -16.56 -52.46 -7.08
N LYS A 349 -17.89 -52.48 -6.93
CA LYS A 349 -18.67 -53.59 -6.34
C LYS A 349 -18.52 -54.96 -7.04
N TYR A 350 -17.77 -55.04 -8.14
CA TYR A 350 -17.47 -56.27 -8.86
C TYR A 350 -16.09 -56.83 -8.48
N GLY A 351 -15.37 -56.19 -7.56
CA GLY A 351 -14.05 -56.59 -7.08
C GLY A 351 -12.89 -56.12 -7.97
N ASN A 352 -13.15 -55.26 -8.97
CA ASN A 352 -12.07 -54.62 -9.72
C ASN A 352 -11.50 -53.48 -8.89
N VAL A 353 -10.17 -53.36 -8.89
CA VAL A 353 -9.45 -52.22 -8.31
C VAL A 353 -8.29 -51.84 -9.22
N VAL A 354 -8.11 -50.54 -9.44
CA VAL A 354 -6.98 -49.91 -10.13
C VAL A 354 -6.32 -48.86 -9.23
N HIS A 355 -5.06 -48.55 -9.51
CA HIS A 355 -4.36 -47.39 -8.94
C HIS A 355 -4.20 -46.27 -9.98
N LEU A 356 -4.29 -45.02 -9.53
CA LEU A 356 -4.04 -43.80 -10.31
C LEU A 356 -2.69 -43.18 -9.91
N TYR A 357 -1.66 -44.04 -9.91
CA TYR A 357 -0.30 -43.75 -9.42
C TYR A 357 -0.23 -43.17 -8.00
N GLU A 358 0.93 -42.62 -7.63
CA GLU A 358 1.25 -42.12 -6.30
C GLU A 358 1.42 -40.60 -6.25
N ARG A 359 1.18 -40.02 -5.08
CA ARG A 359 1.52 -38.64 -4.73
C ARG A 359 2.63 -38.63 -3.68
N ASP A 360 3.45 -37.58 -3.70
CA ASP A 360 4.40 -37.26 -2.63
C ASP A 360 3.85 -36.07 -1.83
N CYS A 361 3.59 -36.33 -0.55
CA CYS A 361 3.06 -35.37 0.41
C CYS A 361 4.04 -35.14 1.56
N SER A 362 5.35 -35.27 1.30
CA SER A 362 6.42 -35.10 2.29
C SER A 362 6.64 -33.65 2.73
N ILE A 363 6.18 -32.65 1.97
CA ILE A 363 6.32 -31.24 2.35
C ILE A 363 5.27 -30.93 3.43
N GLN A 364 5.66 -31.21 4.67
CA GLN A 364 4.81 -31.13 5.86
C GLN A 364 5.37 -30.15 6.88
N ARG A 365 4.48 -29.49 7.62
CA ARG A 365 4.81 -28.70 8.80
C ARG A 365 4.05 -29.27 9.99
N ARG A 366 4.76 -29.75 11.02
CA ARG A 366 4.13 -30.42 12.20
C ARG A 366 3.12 -31.51 11.78
N HIS A 367 3.51 -32.34 10.82
CA HIS A 367 2.71 -33.43 10.24
C HIS A 367 1.45 -33.00 9.44
N GLN A 368 1.28 -31.71 9.15
CA GLN A 368 0.24 -31.19 8.27
C GLN A 368 0.79 -31.01 6.85
N LYS A 369 0.14 -31.60 5.83
CA LYS A 369 0.52 -31.49 4.41
C LYS A 369 0.35 -30.04 3.91
N VAL A 370 1.39 -29.49 3.27
CA VAL A 370 1.43 -28.07 2.81
C VAL A 370 1.51 -27.95 1.29
N VAL A 371 2.34 -28.81 0.67
CA VAL A 371 2.54 -28.90 -0.78
C VAL A 371 2.53 -30.38 -1.16
N GLU A 372 1.77 -30.73 -2.19
CA GLU A 372 1.63 -32.10 -2.67
C GLU A 372 2.05 -32.19 -4.14
N ILE A 373 2.74 -33.27 -4.52
CA ILE A 373 3.34 -33.45 -5.85
C ILE A 373 2.89 -34.79 -6.44
N ALA A 374 2.51 -34.83 -7.72
CA ALA A 374 2.26 -36.07 -8.45
C ALA A 374 2.96 -36.04 -9.82
N PRO A 375 3.64 -37.11 -10.27
CA PRO A 375 4.04 -38.29 -9.50
C PRO A 375 5.16 -37.95 -8.50
N ALA A 376 5.54 -38.88 -7.64
CA ALA A 376 6.64 -38.70 -6.70
C ALA A 376 7.98 -38.49 -7.42
N ALA A 377 8.57 -37.30 -7.25
CA ALA A 377 9.83 -36.91 -7.90
C ALA A 377 10.98 -37.86 -7.54
N HIS A 378 11.78 -38.28 -8.53
CA HIS A 378 12.92 -39.19 -8.35
C HIS A 378 12.63 -40.52 -7.61
N LEU A 379 11.36 -40.92 -7.46
CA LEU A 379 10.99 -42.23 -6.90
C LEU A 379 11.33 -43.33 -7.93
N ASP A 380 12.07 -44.35 -7.50
CA ASP A 380 12.46 -45.48 -8.35
C ASP A 380 11.24 -46.19 -8.96
N SER A 381 11.42 -46.67 -10.19
CA SER A 381 10.43 -47.39 -10.98
C SER A 381 9.98 -48.73 -10.37
N GLN A 382 10.89 -49.49 -9.76
CA GLN A 382 10.56 -50.77 -9.12
C GLN A 382 9.86 -50.51 -7.79
N LEU A 383 10.33 -49.55 -7.00
CA LEU A 383 9.70 -49.13 -5.75
C LEU A 383 8.29 -48.56 -5.96
N ARG A 384 8.08 -47.68 -6.96
CA ARG A 384 6.76 -47.21 -7.40
C ARG A 384 5.86 -48.39 -7.73
N THR A 385 6.33 -49.30 -8.58
CA THR A 385 5.57 -50.50 -8.98
C THR A 385 5.24 -51.40 -7.79
N LYS A 386 6.12 -51.47 -6.78
CA LYS A 386 5.90 -52.24 -5.56
C LYS A 386 4.83 -51.59 -4.66
N LEU A 387 4.96 -50.29 -4.39
CA LEU A 387 3.98 -49.49 -3.63
C LEU A 387 2.58 -49.63 -4.21
N THR A 388 2.42 -49.44 -5.53
CA THR A 388 1.09 -49.47 -6.14
C THR A 388 0.49 -50.88 -6.21
N ASN A 389 1.32 -51.92 -6.43
CA ASN A 389 0.85 -53.31 -6.35
C ASN A 389 0.45 -53.73 -4.93
N ASP A 390 1.18 -53.28 -3.91
CA ASP A 390 0.88 -53.59 -2.51
C ASP A 390 -0.40 -52.85 -2.06
N ALA A 391 -0.61 -51.60 -2.48
CA ALA A 391 -1.87 -50.85 -2.28
C ALA A 391 -3.08 -51.53 -2.97
N VAL A 392 -2.96 -51.93 -4.24
CA VAL A 392 -4.04 -52.65 -4.96
C VAL A 392 -4.29 -54.03 -4.36
N ARG A 393 -3.27 -54.71 -3.82
CA ARG A 393 -3.46 -55.98 -3.11
C ARG A 393 -4.24 -55.79 -1.82
N LEU A 394 -3.91 -54.79 -1.02
CA LEU A 394 -4.63 -54.45 0.22
C LEU A 394 -6.11 -54.15 -0.08
N ALA A 395 -6.36 -53.26 -1.03
CA ALA A 395 -7.72 -52.87 -1.44
C ALA A 395 -8.55 -54.06 -1.94
N LYS A 396 -7.99 -54.95 -2.78
CA LYS A 396 -8.68 -56.16 -3.24
C LYS A 396 -8.93 -57.17 -2.12
N GLN A 397 -8.03 -57.27 -1.15
CA GLN A 397 -8.15 -58.21 -0.03
C GLN A 397 -9.31 -57.86 0.93
N VAL A 398 -9.66 -56.58 1.03
CA VAL A 398 -10.79 -56.09 1.84
C VAL A 398 -12.06 -55.80 1.03
N GLY A 399 -12.06 -56.07 -0.29
CA GLY A 399 -13.20 -55.80 -1.17
C GLY A 399 -13.52 -54.31 -1.34
N TYR A 400 -12.51 -53.44 -1.31
CA TYR A 400 -12.67 -51.98 -1.26
C TYR A 400 -13.43 -51.43 -2.48
N GLU A 401 -14.46 -50.62 -2.22
CA GLU A 401 -15.28 -49.92 -3.22
C GLU A 401 -15.11 -48.39 -3.13
N ASN A 402 -15.32 -47.69 -4.25
CA ASN A 402 -15.22 -46.25 -4.41
C ASN A 402 -13.76 -45.72 -4.38
N ALA A 403 -13.56 -44.42 -4.14
CA ALA A 403 -12.22 -43.80 -4.11
C ALA A 403 -11.65 -43.74 -2.69
N GLY A 404 -10.39 -44.19 -2.56
CA GLY A 404 -9.60 -44.12 -1.33
C GLY A 404 -8.13 -43.90 -1.63
N THR A 405 -7.31 -43.72 -0.60
CA THR A 405 -5.84 -43.61 -0.73
C THR A 405 -5.14 -44.46 0.33
N VAL A 406 -4.10 -45.19 -0.07
CA VAL A 406 -3.25 -45.98 0.81
C VAL A 406 -1.95 -45.22 1.06
N GLU A 407 -1.69 -44.82 2.31
CA GLU A 407 -0.53 -44.01 2.68
C GLU A 407 0.64 -44.88 3.18
N PHE A 408 1.85 -44.50 2.79
CA PHE A 408 3.10 -45.17 3.15
C PHE A 408 4.19 -44.18 3.58
N LEU A 409 5.03 -44.60 4.52
CA LEU A 409 6.34 -43.99 4.76
C LEU A 409 7.41 -44.75 3.97
N VAL A 410 8.29 -44.04 3.28
CA VAL A 410 9.40 -44.60 2.50
C VAL A 410 10.72 -44.12 3.08
N ASP A 411 11.56 -45.02 3.58
CA ASP A 411 12.87 -44.66 4.16
C ASP A 411 13.94 -44.42 3.09
N LYS A 412 15.05 -43.79 3.51
CA LYS A 412 16.24 -43.47 2.68
C LYS A 412 16.92 -44.68 2.02
N HIS A 413 16.53 -45.90 2.36
CA HIS A 413 17.01 -47.14 1.73
C HIS A 413 16.01 -47.73 0.73
N GLY A 414 14.92 -47.00 0.42
CA GLY A 414 13.88 -47.42 -0.51
C GLY A 414 12.94 -48.47 0.06
N LYS A 415 12.91 -48.67 1.39
CA LYS A 415 11.94 -49.57 2.01
C LYS A 415 10.70 -48.79 2.44
N HIS A 416 9.54 -49.29 2.02
CA HIS A 416 8.25 -48.72 2.37
C HIS A 416 7.58 -49.44 3.55
N TYR A 417 6.73 -48.70 4.27
CA TYR A 417 5.95 -49.11 5.43
C TYR A 417 4.54 -48.55 5.26
N PHE A 418 3.51 -49.38 5.35
CA PHE A 418 2.11 -48.92 5.37
C PHE A 418 1.81 -48.17 6.68
N ILE A 419 0.99 -47.13 6.63
CA ILE A 419 0.51 -46.40 7.83
C ILE A 419 -1.02 -46.30 7.91
N GLU A 420 -1.71 -45.93 6.84
CA GLU A 420 -3.16 -45.65 6.88
C GLU A 420 -3.84 -45.95 5.53
N VAL A 421 -5.14 -46.28 5.56
CA VAL A 421 -6.03 -46.15 4.39
C VAL A 421 -7.00 -45.01 4.64
N ASN A 422 -6.78 -43.88 3.97
CA ASN A 422 -7.78 -42.81 3.89
C ASN A 422 -8.94 -43.34 3.02
N SER A 423 -10.02 -43.79 3.66
CA SER A 423 -11.14 -44.51 3.03
C SER A 423 -12.11 -43.60 2.24
N ARG A 424 -11.60 -42.48 1.71
CA ARG A 424 -12.35 -41.41 1.03
C ARG A 424 -11.44 -40.65 0.06
N LEU A 425 -12.02 -39.69 -0.67
CA LEU A 425 -11.26 -38.67 -1.40
C LEU A 425 -10.38 -37.83 -0.44
N GLN A 426 -9.26 -37.32 -0.95
CA GLN A 426 -8.36 -36.40 -0.24
C GLN A 426 -8.35 -35.01 -0.89
N VAL A 427 -7.80 -34.01 -0.19
CA VAL A 427 -7.77 -32.61 -0.66
C VAL A 427 -6.92 -32.49 -1.93
N GLU A 428 -5.84 -33.29 -1.96
CA GLU A 428 -4.80 -33.49 -2.96
C GLU A 428 -5.15 -34.49 -4.07
N HIS A 429 -6.41 -34.94 -4.18
CA HIS A 429 -6.87 -35.73 -5.34
C HIS A 429 -6.58 -35.03 -6.67
N THR A 430 -6.65 -33.70 -6.66
CA THR A 430 -6.45 -32.78 -7.79
C THR A 430 -5.16 -33.05 -8.58
N VAL A 431 -4.00 -33.24 -7.93
CA VAL A 431 -2.74 -33.51 -8.65
C VAL A 431 -2.73 -34.88 -9.33
N THR A 432 -3.49 -35.85 -8.81
CA THR A 432 -3.69 -37.14 -9.50
C THR A 432 -4.54 -36.98 -10.76
N GLU A 433 -5.60 -36.16 -10.73
CA GLU A 433 -6.44 -35.88 -11.91
C GLU A 433 -5.59 -35.25 -13.02
N GLU A 434 -4.82 -34.20 -12.69
CA GLU A 434 -3.97 -33.47 -13.65
C GLU A 434 -2.87 -34.32 -14.30
N ILE A 435 -2.43 -35.44 -13.67
CA ILE A 435 -1.42 -36.34 -14.27
C ILE A 435 -2.01 -37.64 -14.85
N THR A 436 -3.30 -37.93 -14.70
CA THR A 436 -3.92 -39.16 -15.23
C THR A 436 -5.06 -38.89 -16.22
N ASP A 437 -5.51 -37.64 -16.35
CA ASP A 437 -6.67 -37.24 -17.14
C ASP A 437 -7.98 -37.94 -16.72
N VAL A 438 -8.05 -38.40 -15.45
CA VAL A 438 -9.23 -39.06 -14.84
C VAL A 438 -9.86 -38.14 -13.80
N ASP A 439 -11.12 -37.73 -14.00
CA ASP A 439 -11.92 -37.08 -12.97
C ASP A 439 -12.34 -38.11 -11.90
N LEU A 440 -11.81 -37.93 -10.68
CA LEU A 440 -12.04 -38.84 -9.56
C LEU A 440 -13.47 -38.75 -9.04
N VAL A 441 -14.08 -37.56 -9.01
CA VAL A 441 -15.42 -37.34 -8.45
C VAL A 441 -16.50 -37.89 -9.37
N HIS A 442 -16.35 -37.76 -10.70
CA HIS A 442 -17.20 -38.42 -11.69
C HIS A 442 -17.11 -39.95 -11.54
N ALA A 443 -15.89 -40.49 -11.34
CA ALA A 443 -15.71 -41.92 -11.08
C ALA A 443 -16.41 -42.35 -9.77
N GLN A 444 -16.25 -41.61 -8.67
CA GLN A 444 -16.94 -41.89 -7.40
C GLN A 444 -18.46 -41.94 -7.55
N ILE A 445 -19.05 -40.97 -8.26
CA ILE A 445 -20.50 -40.89 -8.49
C ILE A 445 -20.95 -42.09 -9.33
N HIS A 446 -20.29 -42.39 -10.44
CA HIS A 446 -20.69 -43.49 -11.32
C HIS A 446 -20.47 -44.89 -10.71
N ILE A 447 -19.46 -45.07 -9.85
CA ILE A 447 -19.30 -46.30 -9.06
C ILE A 447 -20.49 -46.45 -8.10
N ALA A 448 -20.93 -45.36 -7.44
CA ALA A 448 -22.13 -45.36 -6.59
C ALA A 448 -23.47 -45.52 -7.35
N GLU A 449 -23.51 -45.16 -8.64
CA GLU A 449 -24.58 -45.58 -9.56
C GLU A 449 -24.50 -47.07 -9.94
N GLY A 450 -23.34 -47.69 -9.70
CA GLY A 450 -23.12 -49.11 -9.90
C GLY A 450 -22.43 -49.51 -11.19
N LYS A 451 -21.79 -48.57 -11.92
CA LYS A 451 -20.96 -48.89 -13.09
C LYS A 451 -19.66 -49.58 -12.65
N SER A 452 -19.16 -50.49 -13.48
CA SER A 452 -17.83 -51.09 -13.32
C SER A 452 -16.71 -50.14 -13.81
N LEU A 453 -15.49 -50.35 -13.33
CA LEU A 453 -14.31 -49.63 -13.82
C LEU A 453 -14.10 -49.85 -15.34
N ALA A 454 -14.48 -51.01 -15.86
CA ALA A 454 -14.41 -51.33 -17.30
C ALA A 454 -15.38 -50.49 -18.14
N GLU A 455 -16.60 -50.22 -17.64
CA GLU A 455 -17.58 -49.33 -18.30
C GLU A 455 -17.17 -47.85 -18.22
N LEU A 456 -16.35 -47.49 -17.23
CA LEU A 456 -15.68 -46.18 -17.14
C LEU A 456 -14.41 -46.10 -18.01
N GLY A 457 -14.03 -47.17 -18.71
CA GLY A 457 -12.79 -47.25 -19.49
C GLY A 457 -11.51 -47.36 -18.66
N LEU A 458 -11.62 -47.42 -17.33
CA LEU A 458 -10.51 -47.41 -16.37
C LEU A 458 -9.89 -48.80 -16.22
N ARG A 459 -8.86 -49.09 -17.01
CA ARG A 459 -7.99 -50.26 -16.82
C ARG A 459 -6.56 -49.86 -16.45
N GLN A 460 -5.86 -50.72 -15.71
CA GLN A 460 -4.50 -50.44 -15.25
C GLN A 460 -3.48 -50.28 -16.39
N ASP A 461 -3.72 -50.91 -17.55
CA ASP A 461 -2.88 -50.79 -18.74
C ASP A 461 -3.15 -49.52 -19.56
N SER A 462 -4.32 -48.90 -19.41
CA SER A 462 -4.69 -47.64 -20.08
C SER A 462 -4.31 -46.39 -19.29
N ILE A 463 -4.27 -46.46 -17.95
CA ILE A 463 -3.87 -45.34 -17.08
C ILE A 463 -2.38 -45.03 -17.29
N ARG A 464 -2.01 -43.75 -17.44
CA ARG A 464 -0.64 -43.28 -17.69
C ARG A 464 -0.35 -42.01 -16.89
N ILE A 465 0.94 -41.67 -16.74
CA ILE A 465 1.41 -40.41 -16.17
C ILE A 465 1.59 -39.40 -17.30
N ASN A 466 0.91 -38.27 -17.21
CA ASN A 466 0.98 -37.14 -18.12
C ASN A 466 1.68 -35.95 -17.44
N GLY A 467 3.02 -35.92 -17.47
CA GLY A 467 3.82 -34.84 -16.88
C GLY A 467 3.93 -34.90 -15.34
N CYS A 468 3.79 -33.74 -14.70
CA CYS A 468 3.86 -33.55 -13.25
C CYS A 468 2.92 -32.41 -12.82
N ALA A 469 2.23 -32.58 -11.69
CA ALA A 469 1.38 -31.57 -11.07
C ALA A 469 1.78 -31.32 -9.62
N ILE A 470 1.68 -30.06 -9.18
CA ILE A 470 1.94 -29.61 -7.81
C ILE A 470 0.71 -28.88 -7.29
N GLN A 471 0.26 -29.17 -6.06
CA GLN A 471 -0.75 -28.40 -5.35
C GLN A 471 -0.12 -27.57 -4.22
N CYS A 472 -0.60 -26.34 -4.04
CA CYS A 472 -0.32 -25.50 -2.88
C CYS A 472 -1.65 -25.00 -2.27
N ARG A 473 -1.79 -25.13 -0.96
CA ARG A 473 -2.96 -24.68 -0.21
C ARG A 473 -2.76 -23.21 0.21
N VAL A 474 -3.46 -22.26 -0.40
CA VAL A 474 -3.39 -20.84 0.00
C VAL A 474 -4.35 -20.61 1.17
N THR A 475 -3.78 -20.25 2.33
CA THR A 475 -4.52 -20.07 3.59
C THR A 475 -4.37 -18.64 4.13
N THR A 476 -5.18 -18.25 5.12
CA THR A 476 -5.00 -17.01 5.88
C THR A 476 -3.97 -17.07 7.01
N GLU A 477 -3.22 -18.16 7.14
CA GLU A 477 -2.20 -18.29 8.18
C GLU A 477 -1.07 -17.27 7.95
N ASP A 478 -0.74 -16.46 8.96
CA ASP A 478 0.40 -15.54 8.89
C ASP A 478 1.69 -16.26 9.36
N PRO A 479 2.65 -16.57 8.47
CA PRO A 479 3.85 -17.30 8.85
C PRO A 479 4.73 -16.51 9.84
N SER A 480 4.66 -15.17 9.82
CA SER A 480 5.39 -14.31 10.77
C SER A 480 4.82 -14.37 12.20
N ARG A 481 3.58 -14.88 12.35
CA ARG A 481 2.91 -15.11 13.64
C ARG A 481 2.73 -16.59 13.95
N GLY A 482 3.69 -17.43 13.52
CA GLY A 482 3.67 -18.86 13.81
C GLY A 482 2.54 -19.62 13.10
N PHE A 483 2.02 -19.09 11.99
CA PHE A 483 0.88 -19.61 11.22
C PHE A 483 -0.45 -19.52 11.97
N GLN A 484 -0.63 -18.49 12.82
CA GLN A 484 -1.96 -18.15 13.33
C GLN A 484 -2.87 -17.73 12.15
N PRO A 485 -4.07 -18.33 11.99
CA PRO A 485 -5.03 -17.89 10.98
C PRO A 485 -5.47 -16.44 11.20
N ASP A 486 -5.38 -15.63 10.16
CA ASP A 486 -5.93 -14.28 10.12
C ASP A 486 -7.41 -14.28 9.69
N THR A 487 -8.15 -13.25 10.10
CA THR A 487 -9.62 -13.16 9.94
C THR A 487 -10.06 -11.74 9.63
N GLY A 488 -11.12 -11.58 8.86
CA GLY A 488 -11.58 -10.26 8.40
C GLY A 488 -12.20 -10.28 7.02
N ARG A 489 -12.43 -9.10 6.45
CA ARG A 489 -13.00 -8.91 5.11
C ARG A 489 -11.90 -8.94 4.06
N ILE A 490 -12.06 -9.73 3.00
CA ILE A 490 -11.19 -9.71 1.84
C ILE A 490 -11.51 -8.46 0.99
N GLU A 491 -10.64 -7.45 1.04
CA GLU A 491 -10.79 -6.17 0.32
C GLU A 491 -10.58 -6.34 -1.20
N VAL A 492 -9.64 -7.20 -1.57
CA VAL A 492 -9.25 -7.50 -2.96
C VAL A 492 -8.97 -9.00 -3.04
N PHE A 493 -9.53 -9.66 -4.05
CA PHE A 493 -9.18 -11.01 -4.43
C PHE A 493 -8.94 -11.06 -5.95
N ARG A 494 -7.71 -11.39 -6.36
CA ARG A 494 -7.36 -11.74 -7.73
C ARG A 494 -6.56 -13.03 -7.73
N SER A 495 -7.01 -13.96 -8.56
CA SER A 495 -6.38 -15.24 -8.88
C SER A 495 -5.18 -15.09 -9.82
N GLY A 496 -4.18 -15.97 -9.65
CA GLY A 496 -3.14 -16.21 -10.65
C GLY A 496 -3.56 -17.35 -11.58
N GLU A 497 -3.92 -17.03 -12.82
CA GLU A 497 -4.54 -17.95 -13.79
C GLU A 497 -3.61 -18.21 -14.99
N GLY A 498 -3.89 -19.22 -15.81
CA GLY A 498 -3.14 -19.48 -17.05
C GLY A 498 -3.09 -20.94 -17.48
N MET A 499 -2.37 -21.20 -18.58
CA MET A 499 -2.26 -22.54 -19.18
C MET A 499 -1.61 -23.56 -18.24
N GLY A 500 -2.37 -24.57 -17.82
CA GLY A 500 -1.95 -25.56 -16.81
C GLY A 500 -1.84 -24.97 -15.40
N ILE A 501 -2.73 -24.03 -15.05
CA ILE A 501 -3.09 -23.72 -13.68
C ILE A 501 -4.57 -24.04 -13.48
N ARG A 502 -4.88 -24.80 -12.43
CA ARG A 502 -6.24 -25.07 -11.95
C ARG A 502 -6.44 -24.42 -10.58
N LEU A 503 -7.66 -23.93 -10.34
CA LEU A 503 -8.05 -23.21 -9.13
C LEU A 503 -9.34 -23.77 -8.52
N ASP A 504 -9.20 -24.47 -7.41
CA ASP A 504 -10.31 -25.04 -6.64
C ASP A 504 -10.50 -24.14 -5.40
N SER A 505 -11.40 -23.15 -5.52
CA SER A 505 -11.62 -22.10 -4.51
C SER A 505 -12.66 -22.51 -3.46
N ALA A 506 -12.39 -22.21 -2.20
CA ALA A 506 -13.29 -22.46 -1.08
C ALA A 506 -14.09 -21.20 -0.72
N SER A 507 -13.43 -20.28 -0.03
CA SER A 507 -14.06 -19.20 0.74
C SER A 507 -13.85 -17.82 0.13
N ALA A 508 -12.96 -17.73 -0.88
CA ALA A 508 -12.31 -16.48 -1.23
C ALA A 508 -12.90 -15.82 -2.48
N PHE A 509 -13.48 -14.64 -2.27
CA PHE A 509 -13.95 -13.71 -3.29
C PHE A 509 -13.87 -12.28 -2.75
N GLN A 510 -13.94 -11.26 -3.61
CA GLN A 510 -13.87 -9.87 -3.16
C GLN A 510 -15.09 -9.51 -2.31
N GLY A 511 -14.87 -9.04 -1.09
CA GLY A 511 -15.90 -8.75 -0.10
C GLY A 511 -16.24 -9.90 0.86
N ALA A 512 -15.69 -11.10 0.67
CA ALA A 512 -15.88 -12.23 1.57
C ALA A 512 -15.41 -11.93 3.00
N ILE A 513 -16.02 -12.54 4.01
CA ILE A 513 -15.60 -12.42 5.42
C ILE A 513 -15.07 -13.79 5.88
N ILE A 514 -13.80 -13.83 6.27
CA ILE A 514 -13.16 -15.03 6.81
C ILE A 514 -13.41 -15.10 8.32
N SER A 515 -13.99 -16.23 8.76
CA SER A 515 -14.40 -16.51 10.13
C SER A 515 -13.32 -17.32 10.88
N PRO A 516 -13.12 -17.08 12.19
CA PRO A 516 -12.22 -17.89 13.03
C PRO A 516 -12.74 -19.32 13.33
N HIS A 517 -13.92 -19.71 12.83
CA HIS A 517 -14.60 -20.94 13.23
C HIS A 517 -14.34 -22.17 12.34
N TYR A 518 -13.61 -22.01 11.24
CA TYR A 518 -13.39 -23.04 10.22
C TYR A 518 -11.93 -23.07 9.76
N ASP A 519 -11.64 -23.91 8.77
CA ASP A 519 -10.34 -23.96 8.11
C ASP A 519 -9.98 -22.62 7.44
N SER A 520 -8.69 -22.31 7.46
CA SER A 520 -8.11 -21.06 6.93
C SER A 520 -8.00 -21.04 5.40
N LEU A 521 -8.53 -22.04 4.69
CA LEU A 521 -8.37 -22.23 3.25
C LEU A 521 -9.12 -21.17 2.44
N LEU A 522 -8.37 -20.47 1.60
CA LEU A 522 -8.90 -19.54 0.61
C LEU A 522 -9.13 -20.25 -0.73
N VAL A 523 -8.07 -20.89 -1.26
CA VAL A 523 -8.05 -21.54 -2.57
C VAL A 523 -6.93 -22.58 -2.64
N LYS A 524 -7.19 -23.71 -3.29
CA LYS A 524 -6.15 -24.64 -3.74
C LYS A 524 -5.67 -24.18 -5.11
N VAL A 525 -4.37 -23.96 -5.24
CA VAL A 525 -3.72 -23.67 -6.52
C VAL A 525 -3.05 -24.96 -6.97
N ILE A 526 -3.31 -25.40 -8.19
CA ILE A 526 -2.67 -26.58 -8.78
C ILE A 526 -1.98 -26.17 -10.09
N ALA A 527 -0.74 -26.60 -10.30
CA ALA A 527 0.07 -26.26 -11.46
C ALA A 527 0.58 -27.53 -12.16
N HIS A 528 0.21 -27.70 -13.43
CA HIS A 528 0.62 -28.82 -14.29
C HIS A 528 1.76 -28.42 -15.22
N GLY A 529 2.78 -29.27 -15.35
CA GLY A 529 3.89 -29.10 -16.28
C GLY A 529 4.42 -30.43 -16.85
N LYS A 530 5.28 -30.35 -17.85
CA LYS A 530 5.95 -31.54 -18.44
C LYS A 530 6.88 -32.27 -17.47
N ASP A 531 7.35 -31.57 -16.44
CA ASP A 531 8.26 -32.03 -15.39
C ASP A 531 8.10 -31.16 -14.14
N HIS A 532 8.67 -31.62 -13.03
CA HIS A 532 8.59 -30.95 -11.72
C HIS A 532 9.11 -29.49 -11.74
N PRO A 533 10.28 -29.15 -12.33
CA PRO A 533 10.70 -27.76 -12.46
C PRO A 533 9.73 -26.88 -13.26
N THR A 534 9.11 -27.40 -14.33
CA THR A 534 8.10 -26.67 -15.10
C THR A 534 6.83 -26.40 -14.27
N ALA A 535 6.37 -27.40 -13.51
CA ALA A 535 5.23 -27.25 -12.61
C ALA A 535 5.52 -26.24 -11.47
N ALA A 536 6.71 -26.32 -10.85
CA ALA A 536 7.15 -25.41 -9.79
C ALA A 536 7.27 -23.95 -10.30
N SER A 537 7.82 -23.75 -11.50
CA SER A 537 7.90 -22.43 -12.14
C SER A 537 6.51 -21.84 -12.39
N LYS A 538 5.56 -22.62 -12.93
CA LYS A 538 4.17 -22.20 -13.13
C LYS A 538 3.48 -21.85 -11.81
N MET A 539 3.67 -22.68 -10.78
CA MET A 539 3.12 -22.45 -9.43
C MET A 539 3.66 -21.13 -8.83
N SER A 540 4.98 -20.95 -8.85
CA SER A 540 5.63 -19.74 -8.32
C SER A 540 5.12 -18.47 -9.03
N ARG A 541 4.96 -18.52 -10.35
CA ARG A 541 4.33 -17.44 -11.14
C ARG A 541 2.86 -17.22 -10.75
N ALA A 542 2.05 -18.26 -10.61
CA ALA A 542 0.65 -18.14 -10.21
C ALA A 542 0.52 -17.47 -8.83
N LEU A 543 1.28 -17.93 -7.84
CA LEU A 543 1.34 -17.33 -6.50
C LEU A 543 1.89 -15.89 -6.53
N ALA A 544 2.84 -15.58 -7.40
CA ALA A 544 3.35 -14.22 -7.61
C ALA A 544 2.32 -13.27 -8.28
N GLU A 545 1.31 -13.81 -8.97
CA GLU A 545 0.21 -13.02 -9.56
C GLU A 545 -0.97 -12.81 -8.61
N PHE A 546 -1.19 -13.69 -7.63
CA PHE A 546 -2.28 -13.57 -6.65
C PHE A 546 -2.27 -12.22 -5.92
N ARG A 547 -3.42 -11.54 -5.83
CA ARG A 547 -3.59 -10.31 -5.04
C ARG A 547 -4.71 -10.50 -4.03
N ILE A 548 -4.32 -10.79 -2.80
CA ILE A 548 -5.21 -10.94 -1.65
C ILE A 548 -4.93 -9.77 -0.69
N ARG A 549 -5.97 -9.08 -0.22
CA ARG A 549 -5.90 -7.93 0.70
C ARG A 549 -7.03 -7.98 1.73
N GLY A 550 -6.87 -7.26 2.84
CA GLY A 550 -7.76 -7.31 4.01
C GLY A 550 -7.50 -8.46 4.99
N VAL A 551 -6.79 -9.51 4.56
CA VAL A 551 -6.24 -10.59 5.41
C VAL A 551 -4.81 -10.93 4.98
N LYS A 552 -4.02 -11.48 5.91
CA LYS A 552 -2.73 -12.13 5.67
C LYS A 552 -2.89 -13.46 4.94
N THR A 553 -1.79 -13.99 4.40
CA THR A 553 -1.75 -15.28 3.70
C THR A 553 -0.41 -15.97 3.79
N ASN A 554 -0.38 -17.29 3.71
CA ASN A 554 0.84 -18.11 3.68
C ASN A 554 1.67 -18.01 2.37
N ILE A 555 1.20 -17.28 1.34
CA ILE A 555 1.84 -17.15 0.01
C ILE A 555 3.37 -16.88 0.07
N PRO A 556 3.91 -15.95 0.89
CA PRO A 556 5.35 -15.69 0.90
C PRO A 556 6.18 -16.91 1.34
N PHE A 557 5.66 -17.73 2.27
CA PHE A 557 6.30 -18.98 2.69
C PHE A 557 6.25 -20.03 1.57
N LEU A 558 5.11 -20.15 0.87
CA LEU A 558 5.00 -21.03 -0.30
C LEU A 558 5.97 -20.63 -1.43
N GLN A 559 6.17 -19.32 -1.66
CA GLN A 559 7.16 -18.83 -2.63
C GLN A 559 8.60 -19.17 -2.23
N ASN A 560 8.94 -19.10 -0.93
CA ASN A 560 10.24 -19.55 -0.43
C ASN A 560 10.42 -21.07 -0.65
N VAL A 561 9.41 -21.90 -0.34
CA VAL A 561 9.45 -23.36 -0.58
C VAL A 561 9.69 -23.68 -2.06
N LEU A 562 8.94 -23.04 -2.97
CA LEU A 562 9.07 -23.23 -4.42
C LEU A 562 10.39 -22.72 -5.00
N SER A 563 11.17 -21.94 -4.23
CA SER A 563 12.46 -21.39 -4.62
C SER A 563 13.65 -22.10 -3.96
N ASN A 564 13.40 -23.04 -3.05
CA ASN A 564 14.45 -23.79 -2.35
C ASN A 564 15.01 -24.93 -3.24
N ASP A 565 16.33 -25.08 -3.23
CA ASP A 565 17.05 -26.00 -4.11
C ASP A 565 16.72 -27.48 -3.86
N GLN A 566 16.42 -27.89 -2.62
CA GLN A 566 16.01 -29.26 -2.31
C GLN A 566 14.63 -29.57 -2.90
N PHE A 567 13.70 -28.62 -2.81
CA PHE A 567 12.38 -28.73 -3.41
C PHE A 567 12.48 -28.80 -4.94
N LEU A 568 13.23 -27.91 -5.59
CA LEU A 568 13.39 -27.87 -7.05
C LEU A 568 14.06 -29.14 -7.61
N ARG A 569 14.94 -29.78 -6.82
CA ARG A 569 15.58 -31.07 -7.14
C ARG A 569 14.74 -32.29 -6.73
N GLY A 570 13.58 -32.11 -6.10
CA GLY A 570 12.71 -33.19 -5.63
C GLY A 570 13.35 -34.07 -4.54
N THR A 571 14.36 -33.57 -3.82
CA THR A 571 15.08 -34.27 -2.76
C THR A 571 14.53 -33.85 -1.39
N VAL A 572 13.25 -34.14 -1.16
CA VAL A 572 12.50 -33.74 0.05
C VAL A 572 12.13 -34.95 0.89
N ASP A 573 11.93 -34.73 2.19
CA ASP A 573 11.40 -35.68 3.17
C ASP A 573 10.57 -34.94 4.24
N THR A 574 9.93 -35.63 5.18
CA THR A 574 9.01 -35.01 6.16
C THR A 574 9.66 -34.01 7.13
N GLN A 575 10.98 -33.91 7.19
CA GLN A 575 11.70 -32.90 7.98
C GLN A 575 12.11 -31.66 7.17
N PHE A 576 11.86 -31.63 5.85
CA PHE A 576 12.30 -30.57 4.93
C PHE A 576 11.99 -29.13 5.43
N ILE A 577 10.79 -28.85 5.93
CA ILE A 577 10.43 -27.51 6.43
C ILE A 577 11.16 -27.15 7.74
N ASP A 578 11.40 -28.14 8.61
CA ASP A 578 12.07 -27.92 9.89
C ASP A 578 13.60 -27.81 9.74
N GLU A 579 14.19 -28.38 8.68
CA GLU A 579 15.63 -28.29 8.37
C GLU A 579 16.03 -27.09 7.50
N ASN A 580 15.08 -26.38 6.90
CA ASN A 580 15.33 -25.20 6.05
C ASN A 580 14.74 -23.93 6.71
N PRO A 581 15.37 -23.41 7.81
CA PRO A 581 14.82 -22.30 8.58
C PRO A 581 14.79 -20.97 7.79
N GLU A 582 15.52 -20.86 6.69
CA GLU A 582 15.48 -19.69 5.81
C GLU A 582 14.14 -19.56 5.05
N LEU A 583 13.33 -20.63 5.00
CA LEU A 583 11.95 -20.58 4.48
C LEU A 583 11.08 -19.56 5.23
N PHE A 584 11.38 -19.27 6.50
CA PHE A 584 10.66 -18.30 7.33
C PHE A 584 11.18 -16.86 7.17
N ASN A 585 12.22 -16.61 6.36
CA ASN A 585 12.70 -15.26 6.03
C ASN A 585 11.78 -14.60 5.00
N LEU A 586 10.64 -14.09 5.46
CA LEU A 586 9.61 -13.49 4.60
C LEU A 586 10.01 -12.06 4.21
N ARG A 587 10.04 -11.74 2.91
CA ARG A 587 10.23 -10.36 2.44
C ARG A 587 8.91 -9.57 2.53
N PRO A 588 8.82 -8.47 3.30
CA PRO A 588 7.59 -7.70 3.44
C PRO A 588 7.25 -6.92 2.16
N GLY A 589 5.98 -6.97 1.76
CA GLY A 589 5.49 -6.26 0.56
C GLY A 589 5.31 -4.76 0.78
N GLN A 590 6.06 -3.93 0.04
CA GLN A 590 6.06 -2.45 0.16
C GLN A 590 4.68 -1.77 0.08
N ASN A 591 3.72 -2.37 -0.64
CA ASN A 591 2.33 -1.89 -0.78
C ASN A 591 2.14 -0.42 -1.24
N ARG A 592 3.13 0.17 -1.93
CA ARG A 592 3.18 1.60 -2.33
C ARG A 592 1.83 2.18 -2.82
N ALA A 593 1.16 1.52 -3.76
CA ALA A 593 -0.12 1.99 -4.30
C ALA A 593 -1.25 2.06 -3.25
N GLN A 594 -1.35 1.10 -2.32
CA GLN A 594 -2.36 1.12 -1.25
C GLN A 594 -2.09 2.29 -0.28
N LYS A 595 -0.82 2.56 0.04
CA LYS A 595 -0.43 3.69 0.89
C LYS A 595 -0.77 5.04 0.23
N LEU A 596 -0.56 5.17 -1.08
CA LEU A 596 -0.98 6.35 -1.84
C LEU A 596 -2.51 6.54 -1.85
N LEU A 597 -3.30 5.49 -2.07
CA LEU A 597 -4.76 5.57 -1.96
C LEU A 597 -5.20 5.97 -0.55
N HIS A 598 -4.51 5.50 0.49
CA HIS A 598 -4.75 5.91 1.87
C HIS A 598 -4.43 7.39 2.10
N TYR A 599 -3.35 7.92 1.52
CA TYR A 599 -3.05 9.36 1.56
C TYR A 599 -4.11 10.19 0.84
N LEU A 600 -4.45 9.83 -0.40
CA LEU A 600 -5.47 10.52 -1.20
C LEU A 600 -6.83 10.52 -0.49
N GLY A 601 -7.23 9.37 0.07
CA GLY A 601 -8.43 9.25 0.89
C GLY A 601 -8.37 10.07 2.18
N HIS A 602 -7.22 10.14 2.84
CA HIS A 602 -7.03 11.01 4.01
C HIS A 602 -7.26 12.48 3.65
N VAL A 603 -6.69 12.96 2.55
CA VAL A 603 -6.85 14.36 2.10
C VAL A 603 -8.29 14.65 1.68
N MET A 604 -8.98 13.70 1.03
CA MET A 604 -10.41 13.85 0.69
C MET A 604 -11.34 13.96 1.90
N VAL A 605 -10.99 13.35 3.05
CA VAL A 605 -11.82 13.35 4.27
C VAL A 605 -11.44 14.46 5.24
N ASN A 606 -10.15 14.66 5.49
CA ASN A 606 -9.64 15.54 6.54
C ASN A 606 -9.05 16.86 6.02
N GLY A 607 -8.80 16.97 4.70
CA GLY A 607 -7.92 17.98 4.12
C GLY A 607 -6.44 17.61 4.24
N PRO A 608 -5.53 18.48 3.76
CA PRO A 608 -4.10 18.22 3.80
C PRO A 608 -3.55 18.26 5.23
N ILE A 609 -2.64 17.34 5.53
CA ILE A 609 -1.94 17.24 6.83
C ILE A 609 -1.05 18.47 7.09
N THR A 610 -0.60 19.17 6.05
CA THR A 610 0.16 20.43 6.18
C THR A 610 -0.79 21.59 6.51
N PRO A 611 -0.59 22.34 7.61
CA PRO A 611 -1.40 23.51 7.93
C PRO A 611 -1.36 24.56 6.81
N ILE A 612 -2.53 24.92 6.28
CA ILE A 612 -2.69 25.96 5.26
C ILE A 612 -2.87 27.33 5.95
N PRO A 613 -1.97 28.32 5.72
CA PRO A 613 -2.09 29.66 6.32
C PRO A 613 -3.07 30.58 5.59
N VAL A 614 -3.38 30.34 4.30
CA VAL A 614 -4.23 31.20 3.47
C VAL A 614 -5.35 30.40 2.82
N LYS A 615 -6.60 30.90 2.84
CA LYS A 615 -7.77 30.28 2.19
C LYS A 615 -7.77 30.39 0.65
N ALA A 616 -6.60 30.30 0.02
CA ALA A 616 -6.42 30.21 -1.42
C ALA A 616 -6.23 28.74 -1.83
N ARG A 617 -6.69 28.38 -3.03
CA ARG A 617 -6.58 27.01 -3.57
C ARG A 617 -5.42 26.91 -4.57
N PRO A 618 -4.73 25.77 -4.67
CA PRO A 618 -3.83 25.47 -5.78
C PRO A 618 -4.50 25.65 -7.15
N SER A 619 -3.71 26.04 -8.15
CA SER A 619 -4.11 26.04 -9.55
C SER A 619 -4.62 24.65 -9.98
N PRO A 620 -5.72 24.55 -10.76
CA PRO A 620 -6.14 23.32 -11.40
C PRO A 620 -5.34 23.00 -12.68
N ILE A 621 -4.48 23.92 -13.14
CA ILE A 621 -3.70 23.81 -14.38
C ILE A 621 -2.28 23.35 -14.03
N ASP A 622 -1.83 22.25 -14.64
CA ASP A 622 -0.45 21.80 -14.57
C ASP A 622 0.48 22.75 -15.35
N PRO A 623 1.65 23.15 -14.81
CA PRO A 623 2.62 24.00 -15.50
C PRO A 623 3.16 23.41 -16.80
N VAL A 624 3.28 24.24 -17.84
CA VAL A 624 3.87 23.90 -19.15
C VAL A 624 5.39 23.77 -19.01
N VAL A 625 5.94 22.61 -19.36
CA VAL A 625 7.38 22.34 -19.29
C VAL A 625 8.08 22.81 -20.56
N PRO A 626 9.13 23.66 -20.46
CA PRO A 626 9.91 24.11 -21.61
C PRO A 626 10.74 22.97 -22.21
N THR A 627 10.86 22.94 -23.54
CA THR A 627 11.57 21.87 -24.26
C THR A 627 13.08 22.03 -24.19
N VAL A 628 13.77 21.05 -23.59
CA VAL A 628 15.24 21.00 -23.53
C VAL A 628 15.80 20.21 -24.72
N PRO A 629 16.88 20.66 -25.38
CA PRO A 629 17.55 19.89 -26.44
C PRO A 629 18.11 18.55 -25.94
N LEU A 630 18.01 17.50 -26.78
CA LEU A 630 18.61 16.20 -26.50
C LEU A 630 20.10 16.21 -26.84
N GLY A 631 20.96 15.94 -25.84
CA GLY A 631 22.41 15.84 -25.99
C GLY A 631 23.13 15.99 -24.65
N ASP A 632 24.46 15.91 -24.68
CA ASP A 632 25.28 16.17 -23.49
C ASP A 632 25.22 17.65 -23.07
N PRO A 633 25.23 17.96 -21.76
CA PRO A 633 25.22 19.33 -21.28
C PRO A 633 26.55 20.05 -21.58
N PRO A 634 26.52 21.36 -21.88
CA PRO A 634 27.73 22.12 -22.20
C PRO A 634 28.67 22.25 -20.99
N THR A 635 29.97 22.28 -21.22
CA THR A 635 30.99 22.50 -20.17
C THR A 635 30.68 23.76 -19.37
N GLY A 636 30.59 23.61 -18.05
CA GLY A 636 30.28 24.68 -17.10
C GLY A 636 31.38 24.88 -16.07
N PHE A 637 31.11 25.75 -15.09
CA PHE A 637 32.07 26.04 -14.03
C PHE A 637 32.36 24.85 -13.11
N ARG A 638 31.48 23.83 -13.06
CA ARG A 638 31.75 22.62 -12.25
C ARG A 638 32.85 21.76 -12.84
N ASP A 639 32.99 21.73 -14.17
CA ASP A 639 34.09 20.99 -14.83
C ASP A 639 35.45 21.58 -14.47
N ILE A 640 35.51 22.90 -14.20
CA ILE A 640 36.71 23.56 -13.66
C ILE A 640 36.94 23.14 -12.21
N LEU A 641 35.90 23.15 -11.37
CA LEU A 641 35.97 22.72 -9.96
C LEU A 641 36.43 21.26 -9.82
N LEU A 642 35.92 20.36 -10.67
CA LEU A 642 36.30 18.94 -10.66
C LEU A 642 37.72 18.69 -11.19
N ARG A 643 38.22 19.55 -12.09
CA ARG A 643 39.57 19.44 -12.67
C ARG A 643 40.66 20.12 -11.84
N GLU A 644 40.36 21.26 -11.23
CA GLU A 644 41.35 22.19 -10.64
C GLU A 644 41.07 22.52 -9.16
N GLY A 645 40.04 21.93 -8.57
CA GLY A 645 39.69 22.10 -7.16
C GLY A 645 39.11 23.48 -6.81
N PRO A 646 38.78 23.71 -5.52
CA PRO A 646 38.15 24.95 -5.06
C PRO A 646 38.94 26.23 -5.40
N GLN A 647 40.27 26.19 -5.32
CA GLN A 647 41.13 27.33 -5.63
C GLN A 647 41.19 27.60 -7.14
N GLY A 648 41.19 26.56 -7.99
CA GLY A 648 41.07 26.71 -9.44
C GLY A 648 39.73 27.31 -9.86
N PHE A 649 38.64 26.82 -9.26
CA PHE A 649 37.29 27.39 -9.43
C PHE A 649 37.24 28.89 -9.03
N ALA A 650 37.72 29.25 -7.84
CA ALA A 650 37.73 30.64 -7.37
C ALA A 650 38.56 31.56 -8.28
N LYS A 651 39.72 31.08 -8.75
CA LYS A 651 40.55 31.78 -9.74
C LYS A 651 39.81 31.98 -11.08
N ALA A 652 39.11 30.95 -11.57
CA ALA A 652 38.33 31.04 -12.80
C ALA A 652 37.13 32.00 -12.68
N VAL A 653 36.47 32.06 -11.51
CA VAL A 653 35.47 33.07 -11.17
C VAL A 653 36.09 34.48 -11.27
N ARG A 654 37.21 34.74 -10.58
CA ARG A 654 37.88 36.05 -10.60
C ARG A 654 38.37 36.47 -11.98
N GLN A 655 38.74 35.51 -12.83
CA GLN A 655 39.20 35.75 -14.20
C GLN A 655 38.04 35.88 -15.23
N HIS A 656 36.79 35.67 -14.83
CA HIS A 656 35.65 35.78 -15.72
C HIS A 656 35.43 37.24 -16.19
N ARG A 657 35.19 37.42 -17.48
CA ARG A 657 34.94 38.75 -18.08
C ARG A 657 33.45 39.07 -18.12
N GLY A 658 32.89 39.38 -16.97
CA GLY A 658 31.48 39.73 -16.80
C GLY A 658 31.05 39.65 -15.35
N LEU A 659 29.75 39.81 -15.11
CA LEU A 659 29.13 39.53 -13.82
C LEU A 659 28.50 38.14 -13.89
N LEU A 660 28.91 37.23 -13.00
CA LEU A 660 28.30 35.91 -12.86
C LEU A 660 27.01 36.00 -12.04
N LEU A 661 26.12 35.02 -12.23
CA LEU A 661 24.81 34.97 -11.62
C LEU A 661 24.66 33.68 -10.81
N MET A 662 24.20 33.81 -9.57
CA MET A 662 23.71 32.71 -8.76
C MET A 662 22.18 32.69 -8.83
N ASP A 663 21.61 31.61 -9.36
CA ASP A 663 20.17 31.39 -9.29
C ASP A 663 19.78 30.90 -7.89
N THR A 664 18.79 31.56 -7.28
CA THR A 664 18.28 31.21 -5.96
C THR A 664 16.93 30.50 -6.00
N THR A 665 16.37 30.27 -7.19
CA THR A 665 14.97 29.87 -7.38
C THR A 665 14.61 28.57 -6.67
N PHE A 666 15.52 27.58 -6.63
CA PHE A 666 15.29 26.31 -5.93
C PHE A 666 15.45 26.38 -4.40
N ARG A 667 15.83 27.52 -3.82
CA ARG A 667 16.08 27.65 -2.36
C ARG A 667 15.60 28.97 -1.74
N ASP A 668 16.21 30.12 -2.06
CA ASP A 668 15.96 31.38 -1.32
C ASP A 668 14.64 32.06 -1.74
N ALA A 669 14.35 32.05 -3.04
CA ALA A 669 13.13 32.66 -3.60
C ALA A 669 11.85 32.05 -2.99
N HIS A 670 11.70 30.73 -3.01
CA HIS A 670 10.51 30.07 -2.44
C HIS A 670 10.54 29.97 -0.91
N GLN A 671 11.71 30.04 -0.26
CA GLN A 671 11.80 30.26 1.18
C GLN A 671 11.22 31.62 1.60
N SER A 672 11.44 32.66 0.78
CA SER A 672 10.92 34.01 1.02
C SER A 672 9.43 34.15 0.65
N LEU A 673 9.03 33.62 -0.52
CA LEU A 673 7.71 33.84 -1.11
C LEU A 673 6.66 32.79 -0.74
N LEU A 674 7.05 31.53 -0.57
CA LEU A 674 6.16 30.36 -0.50
C LEU A 674 6.44 29.49 0.76
N ALA A 675 6.98 30.09 1.82
CA ALA A 675 7.31 29.43 3.09
C ALA A 675 8.13 28.12 2.94
N THR A 676 9.06 28.08 1.99
CA THR A 676 9.90 26.92 1.65
C THR A 676 9.09 25.69 1.21
N ARG A 677 7.87 25.86 0.67
CA ARG A 677 6.95 24.76 0.34
C ARG A 677 7.09 24.18 -1.06
N VAL A 678 7.91 24.75 -1.95
CA VAL A 678 8.05 24.21 -3.31
C VAL A 678 8.58 22.78 -3.26
N ARG A 679 7.72 21.86 -3.70
CA ARG A 679 7.96 20.42 -3.68
C ARG A 679 8.95 20.08 -4.78
N THR A 680 9.87 19.21 -4.40
CA THR A 680 10.42 18.10 -5.18
C THR A 680 9.80 17.86 -6.56
N HIS A 681 8.49 17.62 -6.64
CA HIS A 681 7.75 17.34 -7.88
C HIS A 681 7.69 18.52 -8.87
N ASP A 682 7.59 19.77 -8.38
CA ASP A 682 7.51 20.95 -9.26
C ASP A 682 8.88 21.62 -9.45
N LEU A 683 9.87 21.23 -8.65
CA LEU A 683 11.24 21.27 -9.12
C LEU A 683 11.36 20.26 -10.29
N LYS A 684 11.04 18.97 -10.08
CA LYS A 684 11.32 17.84 -11.02
C LYS A 684 11.03 18.13 -12.49
N LYS A 685 9.88 18.72 -12.79
CA LYS A 685 9.45 19.03 -14.15
C LYS A 685 10.41 19.92 -14.95
N ILE A 686 11.26 20.72 -14.30
CA ILE A 686 12.35 21.49 -14.91
C ILE A 686 13.72 21.27 -14.25
N SER A 687 13.77 20.61 -13.08
CA SER A 687 14.94 20.44 -12.22
C SER A 687 14.75 19.37 -11.09
N PRO A 688 15.25 18.13 -11.21
CA PRO A 688 14.95 16.92 -10.36
C PRO A 688 15.15 16.88 -8.80
N PHE A 689 14.04 16.97 -8.02
CA PHE A 689 13.65 16.13 -6.81
C PHE A 689 14.00 16.54 -5.32
N CYS A 690 14.35 15.65 -4.33
CA CYS A 690 13.99 15.73 -2.86
C CYS A 690 15.10 15.70 -1.71
N PRO A 691 15.26 16.73 -0.83
CA PRO A 691 16.56 17.27 -0.33
C PRO A 691 17.88 16.44 -0.42
N TRP A 692 18.03 15.26 0.19
CA TRP A 692 19.23 14.42 -0.01
C TRP A 692 19.19 13.76 -1.39
N GLN A 693 18.09 13.06 -1.66
CA GLN A 693 17.68 12.62 -2.99
C GLN A 693 17.55 13.79 -4.01
N ARG A 694 17.35 15.06 -3.58
CA ARG A 694 17.40 16.28 -4.43
C ARG A 694 18.82 16.51 -4.83
N LEU A 695 19.74 16.47 -3.87
CA LEU A 695 21.14 16.66 -4.14
C LEU A 695 21.62 15.58 -5.12
N GLN A 696 21.35 14.30 -4.84
CA GLN A 696 21.64 13.17 -5.73
C GLN A 696 21.01 13.30 -7.13
N GLU A 697 19.68 13.37 -7.24
CA GLU A 697 19.01 13.32 -8.54
C GLU A 697 19.16 14.64 -9.33
N LEU A 698 19.26 15.82 -8.68
CA LEU A 698 19.71 17.04 -9.37
C LEU A 698 21.14 16.88 -9.88
N ARG A 699 22.02 16.19 -9.14
CA ARG A 699 23.45 16.11 -9.47
C ARG A 699 23.72 15.29 -10.72
N GLU A 700 22.98 14.20 -10.90
CA GLU A 700 23.01 13.36 -12.10
C GLU A 700 22.53 14.15 -13.33
N LEU A 701 21.41 14.86 -13.19
CA LEU A 701 20.68 15.45 -14.31
C LEU A 701 21.10 16.90 -14.64
N ILE A 702 21.80 17.57 -13.72
CA ILE A 702 22.59 18.79 -13.96
C ILE A 702 24.03 18.51 -13.50
N PRO A 703 24.91 17.94 -14.35
CA PRO A 703 26.27 17.56 -13.92
C PRO A 703 27.31 18.69 -14.03
N ASN A 704 27.01 19.78 -14.74
CA ASN A 704 27.95 20.83 -15.19
C ASN A 704 27.89 22.17 -14.41
N ILE A 705 26.81 22.43 -13.66
CA ILE A 705 26.63 23.66 -12.87
C ILE A 705 27.00 23.40 -11.40
N PRO A 706 27.84 24.22 -10.73
CA PRO A 706 28.13 24.06 -9.31
C PRO A 706 26.88 24.23 -8.45
N PHE A 707 26.64 23.34 -7.49
CA PHE A 707 25.54 23.50 -6.52
C PHE A 707 25.99 24.23 -5.26
N GLN A 708 25.21 25.22 -4.83
CA GLN A 708 25.47 26.02 -3.63
C GLN A 708 24.42 25.76 -2.55
N MET A 709 24.87 25.57 -1.32
CA MET A 709 24.02 25.62 -0.12
C MET A 709 24.38 26.77 0.81
N LEU A 710 23.43 27.15 1.66
CA LEU A 710 23.64 28.06 2.78
C LEU A 710 23.87 27.22 4.05
N LEU A 711 25.02 27.40 4.72
CA LEU A 711 25.45 26.64 5.89
C LEU A 711 25.62 27.59 7.09
N ARG A 712 24.95 27.34 8.22
CA ARG A 712 25.25 28.06 9.47
C ARG A 712 26.45 27.39 10.14
N GLY A 713 27.54 28.12 10.33
CA GLY A 713 28.86 27.52 10.56
C GLY A 713 28.98 26.59 11.78
N ALA A 714 28.27 26.84 12.88
CA ALA A 714 28.29 25.99 14.08
C ALA A 714 27.13 24.97 14.17
N ASN A 715 26.18 24.97 13.23
CA ASN A 715 24.93 24.21 13.34
C ASN A 715 24.50 23.51 12.02
N ALA A 716 25.33 23.59 10.98
CA ALA A 716 25.02 23.17 9.61
C ALA A 716 23.68 23.72 9.09
N VAL A 717 22.63 22.89 9.05
CA VAL A 717 21.25 23.26 8.68
C VAL A 717 20.29 23.34 9.87
N GLY A 718 20.72 22.80 11.02
CA GLY A 718 19.88 22.53 12.18
C GLY A 718 19.44 23.75 13.00
N TYR A 719 18.72 23.46 14.09
CA TYR A 719 18.04 24.46 14.93
C TYR A 719 18.50 24.48 16.39
N THR A 720 19.21 23.45 16.85
CA THR A 720 19.90 23.41 18.16
C THR A 720 21.42 23.47 17.95
N ASN A 721 22.20 23.38 19.03
CA ASN A 721 23.64 23.20 18.95
C ASN A 721 24.01 21.72 18.84
N TYR A 722 25.06 21.44 18.08
CA TYR A 722 25.56 20.09 17.84
C TYR A 722 27.06 20.04 18.20
N PRO A 723 27.61 18.88 18.60
CA PRO A 723 29.04 18.71 18.71
C PRO A 723 29.70 18.87 17.34
N ASP A 724 30.94 19.35 17.32
CA ASP A 724 31.62 19.77 16.09
C ASP A 724 31.70 18.65 15.04
N ASN A 725 31.84 17.39 15.46
CA ASN A 725 31.88 16.23 14.55
C ASN A 725 30.60 16.05 13.71
N SER A 726 29.45 16.57 14.17
CA SER A 726 28.21 16.63 13.40
C SER A 726 28.24 17.67 12.29
N VAL A 727 28.98 18.77 12.45
CA VAL A 727 29.18 19.76 11.38
C VAL A 727 30.14 19.22 10.33
N PHE A 728 31.25 18.60 10.76
CA PHE A 728 32.19 17.92 9.86
C PHE A 728 31.51 16.81 9.04
N LYS A 729 30.86 15.82 9.69
CA LYS A 729 30.23 14.71 8.97
C LYS A 729 29.06 15.16 8.09
N PHE A 730 28.34 16.22 8.44
CA PHE A 730 27.35 16.81 7.55
C PHE A 730 27.98 17.39 6.27
N CYS A 731 29.10 18.11 6.38
CA CYS A 731 29.77 18.70 5.21
C CYS A 731 30.38 17.63 4.29
N GLU A 732 30.94 16.56 4.89
CA GLU A 732 31.41 15.36 4.20
C GLU A 732 30.29 14.72 3.38
N VAL A 733 29.19 14.30 4.02
CA VAL A 733 28.04 13.66 3.34
C VAL A 733 27.38 14.60 2.32
N ALA A 734 27.33 15.92 2.58
CA ALA A 734 26.89 16.90 1.60
C ALA A 734 27.80 16.96 0.37
N LYS A 735 29.13 16.86 0.52
CA LYS A 735 30.06 16.84 -0.61
C LYS A 735 30.01 15.52 -1.37
N GLU A 736 29.94 14.39 -0.67
CA GLU A 736 29.78 13.04 -1.25
C GLU A 736 28.53 12.97 -2.16
N ASN A 737 27.41 13.54 -1.71
CA ASN A 737 26.17 13.61 -2.49
C ASN A 737 26.20 14.64 -3.64
N GLY A 738 27.24 15.47 -3.75
CA GLY A 738 27.46 16.36 -4.89
C GLY A 738 27.21 17.85 -4.67
N MET A 739 27.18 18.32 -3.41
CA MET A 739 27.24 19.76 -3.11
C MET A 739 28.61 20.31 -3.54
N ASP A 740 28.68 21.55 -4.04
CA ASP A 740 29.95 22.12 -4.50
C ASP A 740 30.40 23.33 -3.70
N ILE A 741 29.49 24.24 -3.37
CA ILE A 741 29.76 25.53 -2.72
C ILE A 741 29.00 25.60 -1.40
N PHE A 742 29.72 25.93 -0.33
CA PHE A 742 29.18 26.10 1.01
C PHE A 742 29.27 27.58 1.39
N ARG A 743 28.14 28.29 1.31
CA ARG A 743 28.01 29.68 1.79
C ARG A 743 27.89 29.67 3.31
N VAL A 744 29.02 29.75 4.00
CA VAL A 744 29.15 29.65 5.46
C VAL A 744 28.87 31.02 6.11
N PHE A 745 27.84 31.10 6.95
CA PHE A 745 27.49 32.31 7.69
C PHE A 745 27.28 32.03 9.18
N ASP A 746 27.27 33.09 9.99
CA ASP A 746 26.80 33.04 11.38
C ASP A 746 25.71 34.12 11.61
N SER A 747 24.78 33.85 12.52
CA SER A 747 23.63 34.73 12.78
C SER A 747 23.94 36.04 13.52
N LEU A 748 25.12 36.14 14.11
CA LEU A 748 25.64 37.30 14.81
C LEU A 748 26.98 37.79 14.21
N ASN A 749 27.38 37.22 13.06
CA ASN A 749 28.74 37.30 12.50
C ASN A 749 29.83 36.91 13.54
N TYR A 750 29.52 35.97 14.43
CA TYR A 750 30.44 35.50 15.46
C TYR A 750 31.51 34.60 14.84
N LEU A 751 32.69 35.18 14.58
CA LEU A 751 33.80 34.57 13.84
C LEU A 751 34.11 33.11 14.23
N PRO A 752 34.17 32.70 15.52
CA PRO A 752 34.44 31.30 15.88
C PRO A 752 33.43 30.30 15.30
N ASN A 753 32.15 30.67 15.18
CA ASN A 753 31.14 29.81 14.55
C ASN A 753 31.37 29.69 13.05
N MET A 754 31.80 30.78 12.39
CA MET A 754 32.10 30.78 10.97
C MET A 754 33.33 29.92 10.66
N LEU A 755 34.40 30.05 11.47
CA LEU A 755 35.65 29.29 11.29
C LEU A 755 35.43 27.77 11.30
N LEU A 756 34.62 27.24 12.23
CA LEU A 756 34.27 25.80 12.24
C LEU A 756 33.59 25.38 10.93
N GLY A 757 32.60 26.14 10.46
CA GLY A 757 31.90 25.81 9.22
C GLY A 757 32.78 25.93 7.97
N MET A 758 33.72 26.87 7.97
CA MET A 758 34.73 27.03 6.92
C MET A 758 35.68 25.84 6.90
N GLU A 759 36.16 25.41 8.08
CA GLU A 759 37.03 24.25 8.22
C GLU A 759 36.31 22.95 7.80
N ALA A 760 35.08 22.73 8.25
CA ALA A 760 34.28 21.55 7.91
C ALA A 760 33.99 21.45 6.40
N ALA A 761 33.58 22.55 5.76
CA ALA A 761 33.37 22.59 4.31
C ALA A 761 34.69 22.45 3.52
N GLY A 762 35.79 23.00 4.04
CA GLY A 762 37.12 22.90 3.42
C GLY A 762 37.71 21.51 3.50
N GLN A 763 37.67 20.85 4.66
CA GLN A 763 38.13 19.47 4.86
C GLN A 763 37.32 18.47 4.02
N ALA A 764 36.02 18.71 3.82
CA ALA A 764 35.20 17.92 2.90
C ALA A 764 35.59 18.08 1.42
N GLY A 765 36.38 19.09 1.04
CA GLY A 765 36.72 19.40 -0.36
C GLY A 765 35.69 20.29 -1.08
N GLY A 766 34.88 21.04 -0.34
CA GLY A 766 33.94 22.03 -0.87
C GLY A 766 34.58 23.39 -1.12
N VAL A 767 33.92 24.20 -1.97
CA VAL A 767 34.24 25.63 -2.10
C VAL A 767 33.68 26.37 -0.89
N VAL A 768 34.57 26.78 0.01
CA VAL A 768 34.22 27.62 1.16
C VAL A 768 33.96 29.06 0.69
N GLU A 769 32.70 29.50 0.75
CA GLU A 769 32.30 30.89 0.56
C GLU A 769 31.93 31.50 1.93
N ALA A 770 32.78 32.35 2.50
CA ALA A 770 32.53 32.95 3.82
C ALA A 770 31.63 34.18 3.69
N ALA A 771 30.45 34.14 4.30
CA ALA A 771 29.39 35.13 4.14
C ALA A 771 29.18 35.98 5.39
N ILE A 772 29.45 37.27 5.27
CA ILE A 772 29.18 38.28 6.29
C ILE A 772 27.73 38.74 6.16
N SER A 773 26.94 38.61 7.22
CA SER A 773 25.57 39.10 7.28
C SER A 773 25.57 40.64 7.38
N TYR A 774 24.86 41.32 6.46
CA TYR A 774 24.78 42.78 6.41
C TYR A 774 23.58 43.31 7.20
N THR A 775 23.81 44.30 8.06
CA THR A 775 22.80 45.05 8.82
C THR A 775 23.32 46.48 8.98
N GLY A 776 22.48 47.45 9.30
CA GLY A 776 22.95 48.83 9.37
C GLY A 776 22.90 49.57 8.03
N ASP A 777 23.60 50.70 7.97
CA ASP A 777 23.82 51.44 6.74
C ASP A 777 25.23 52.04 6.78
N VAL A 778 26.17 51.48 6.00
CA VAL A 778 27.56 51.96 5.97
C VAL A 778 27.72 53.34 5.30
N ALA A 779 26.65 53.87 4.68
CA ALA A 779 26.60 55.25 4.20
C ALA A 779 26.03 56.24 5.23
N ASP A 780 25.53 55.76 6.38
CA ASP A 780 24.99 56.60 7.47
C ASP A 780 26.02 56.76 8.61
N PRO A 781 26.67 57.95 8.74
CA PRO A 781 27.67 58.17 9.78
C PRO A 781 27.09 58.20 11.20
N THR A 782 25.76 58.17 11.38
CA THR A 782 25.13 58.09 12.69
C THR A 782 25.08 56.65 13.24
N ARG A 783 25.19 55.62 12.39
CA ARG A 783 25.16 54.20 12.79
C ARG A 783 26.57 53.68 13.12
N THR A 784 27.07 54.11 14.27
CA THR A 784 28.45 53.87 14.73
C THR A 784 28.82 52.41 15.10
N LYS A 785 27.86 51.48 15.13
CA LYS A 785 28.10 50.06 15.51
C LYS A 785 28.56 49.20 14.33
N TYR A 786 27.85 49.27 13.20
CA TYR A 786 28.08 48.42 12.02
C TYR A 786 28.63 49.28 10.87
N THR A 787 29.83 49.81 11.08
CA THR A 787 30.51 50.74 10.16
C THR A 787 31.19 50.01 9.00
N LEU A 788 31.62 50.74 7.97
CA LEU A 788 32.44 50.19 6.89
C LEU A 788 33.68 49.45 7.43
N GLU A 789 34.36 50.03 8.42
CA GLU A 789 35.55 49.45 9.06
C GLU A 789 35.27 48.08 9.69
N TYR A 790 34.13 47.92 10.38
CA TYR A 790 33.70 46.61 10.91
C TYR A 790 33.62 45.53 9.83
N TYR A 791 33.07 45.88 8.65
CA TYR A 791 32.96 44.96 7.53
C TYR A 791 34.33 44.62 6.89
N ILE A 792 35.24 45.59 6.80
CA ILE A 792 36.61 45.35 6.29
C ILE A 792 37.41 44.47 7.24
N GLN A 793 37.38 44.74 8.55
CA GLN A 793 38.11 43.95 9.56
C GLN A 793 37.63 42.49 9.62
N LEU A 794 36.32 42.26 9.58
CA LEU A 794 35.77 40.91 9.55
C LEU A 794 36.09 40.18 8.24
N ALA A 795 36.05 40.88 7.10
CA ALA A 795 36.49 40.31 5.83
C ALA A 795 37.97 39.92 5.84
N GLU A 796 38.83 40.69 6.51
CA GLU A 796 40.26 40.39 6.63
C GLU A 796 40.53 39.10 7.40
N GLU A 797 39.86 38.88 8.54
CA GLU A 797 39.96 37.62 9.27
C GLU A 797 39.40 36.42 8.48
N LEU A 798 38.34 36.60 7.68
CA LEU A 798 37.78 35.53 6.85
C LEU A 798 38.65 35.19 5.62
N VAL A 799 39.32 36.18 5.02
CA VAL A 799 40.30 35.96 3.95
C VAL A 799 41.58 35.33 4.49
N LYS A 800 42.06 35.77 5.65
CA LYS A 800 43.17 35.18 6.40
C LYS A 800 42.89 33.74 6.85
N ALA A 801 41.63 33.41 7.13
CA ALA A 801 41.15 32.05 7.38
C ALA A 801 40.94 31.18 6.12
N GLY A 802 41.34 31.67 4.93
CA GLY A 802 41.38 30.86 3.70
C GLY A 802 40.05 30.70 2.98
N THR A 803 39.14 31.67 3.06
CA THR A 803 37.93 31.64 2.22
C THR A 803 38.27 31.69 0.72
N HIS A 804 37.53 30.93 -0.10
CA HIS A 804 37.72 30.89 -1.54
C HIS A 804 36.95 32.02 -2.24
N ILE A 805 35.82 32.43 -1.65
CA ILE A 805 34.95 33.51 -2.12
C ILE A 805 34.48 34.28 -0.88
N LEU A 806 34.61 35.61 -0.90
CA LEU A 806 34.05 36.46 0.14
C LEU A 806 32.63 36.86 -0.25
N CYS A 807 31.66 36.69 0.66
CA CYS A 807 30.26 36.97 0.40
C CYS A 807 29.69 38.03 1.35
N ILE A 808 28.88 38.94 0.83
CA ILE A 808 28.05 39.84 1.63
C ILE A 808 26.59 39.39 1.51
N LYS A 809 26.02 38.94 2.63
CA LYS A 809 24.64 38.49 2.73
C LYS A 809 23.75 39.57 3.35
N ASP A 810 23.16 40.41 2.52
CA ASP A 810 22.08 41.31 2.92
C ASP A 810 20.74 40.55 2.96
N MET A 811 20.46 39.89 4.07
CA MET A 811 19.27 39.04 4.28
C MET A 811 17.93 39.81 4.36
N ALA A 812 17.93 41.13 4.23
CA ALA A 812 16.72 41.95 4.38
C ALA A 812 16.47 42.94 3.22
N GLY A 813 17.48 43.31 2.43
CA GLY A 813 17.35 44.33 1.37
C GLY A 813 17.74 45.74 1.84
N LEU A 814 18.67 45.80 2.81
CA LEU A 814 19.15 47.00 3.49
C LEU A 814 20.29 47.70 2.74
N LEU A 815 21.02 46.99 1.88
CA LEU A 815 22.15 47.53 1.15
C LEU A 815 21.62 48.47 0.05
N LYS A 816 21.62 49.79 0.32
CA LYS A 816 21.23 50.84 -0.64
C LYS A 816 22.32 51.00 -1.72
N PRO A 817 22.03 51.52 -2.93
CA PRO A 817 23.02 51.65 -4.00
C PRO A 817 24.29 52.43 -3.58
N ARG A 818 24.17 53.49 -2.78
CA ARG A 818 25.35 54.22 -2.27
C ARG A 818 26.15 53.43 -1.23
N ALA A 819 25.50 52.59 -0.42
CA ALA A 819 26.17 51.68 0.49
C ALA A 819 26.86 50.54 -0.27
N SER A 820 26.26 50.06 -1.37
CA SER A 820 26.85 49.09 -2.30
C SER A 820 28.17 49.59 -2.91
N GLU A 821 28.18 50.82 -3.46
CA GLU A 821 29.40 51.44 -4.01
C GLU A 821 30.54 51.49 -2.98
N LEU A 822 30.23 51.96 -1.76
CA LEU A 822 31.21 52.14 -0.69
C LEU A 822 31.74 50.80 -0.17
N LEU A 823 30.86 49.85 0.14
CA LEU A 823 31.22 48.55 0.71
C LEU A 823 31.99 47.69 -0.30
N VAL A 824 31.44 47.50 -1.51
CA VAL A 824 32.05 46.60 -2.50
C VAL A 824 33.32 47.21 -3.07
N GLY A 825 33.36 48.54 -3.31
CA GLY A 825 34.57 49.23 -3.75
C GLY A 825 35.72 49.11 -2.73
N ALA A 826 35.44 49.30 -1.43
CA ALA A 826 36.44 49.15 -0.38
C ALA A 826 36.92 47.69 -0.22
N LEU A 827 36.00 46.71 -0.29
CA LEU A 827 36.34 45.29 -0.26
C LEU A 827 37.20 44.90 -1.48
N ARG A 828 36.86 45.35 -2.68
CA ARG A 828 37.65 45.11 -3.89
C ARG A 828 39.03 45.76 -3.82
N GLN A 829 39.14 46.96 -3.24
CA GLN A 829 40.41 47.63 -3.03
C GLN A 829 41.30 46.91 -2.01
N ARG A 830 40.71 46.33 -0.94
CA ARG A 830 41.45 45.54 0.07
C ARG A 830 41.82 44.14 -0.44
N PHE A 831 40.96 43.52 -1.24
CA PHE A 831 41.06 42.14 -1.72
C PHE A 831 40.95 42.08 -3.26
N PRO A 832 42.02 42.40 -4.02
CA PRO A 832 41.96 42.47 -5.48
C PRO A 832 41.80 41.10 -6.16
N GLU A 833 42.33 40.03 -5.56
CA GLU A 833 42.33 38.67 -6.11
C GLU A 833 41.18 37.79 -5.60
N THR A 834 40.64 38.06 -4.41
CA THR A 834 39.54 37.26 -3.84
C THR A 834 38.24 37.52 -4.59
N PRO A 835 37.50 36.51 -5.05
CA PRO A 835 36.16 36.69 -5.58
C PRO A 835 35.21 37.32 -4.56
N ILE A 836 34.33 38.22 -5.02
CA ILE A 836 33.31 38.88 -4.20
C ILE A 836 31.92 38.52 -4.72
N HIS A 837 31.11 37.90 -3.87
CA HIS A 837 29.72 37.52 -4.11
C HIS A 837 28.79 38.43 -3.31
N ILE A 838 27.76 39.02 -3.92
CA ILE A 838 26.75 39.79 -3.18
C ILE A 838 25.38 39.13 -3.28
N HIS A 839 24.74 38.96 -2.13
CA HIS A 839 23.36 38.53 -2.00
C HIS A 839 22.54 39.66 -1.36
N THR A 840 21.36 39.95 -1.92
CA THR A 840 20.36 40.85 -1.33
C THR A 840 18.94 40.29 -1.56
N HIS A 841 17.94 40.88 -0.89
CA HIS A 841 16.52 40.69 -1.21
C HIS A 841 15.94 41.99 -1.76
N ASP A 842 15.06 41.92 -2.77
CA ASP A 842 14.37 43.11 -3.32
C ASP A 842 13.18 43.58 -2.44
N THR A 843 13.26 43.39 -1.12
CA THR A 843 12.21 43.74 -0.14
C THR A 843 11.83 45.23 -0.23
N SER A 844 12.81 46.09 -0.53
CA SER A 844 12.68 47.54 -0.64
C SER A 844 12.29 48.02 -2.05
N GLY A 845 12.32 47.16 -3.08
CA GLY A 845 12.20 47.55 -4.48
C GLY A 845 13.45 48.25 -5.05
N ALA A 846 14.57 48.21 -4.33
CA ALA A 846 15.85 48.82 -4.72
C ALA A 846 16.96 47.80 -5.04
N GLY A 847 16.71 46.50 -4.86
CA GLY A 847 17.71 45.43 -4.95
C GLY A 847 18.41 45.38 -6.30
N VAL A 848 17.67 45.55 -7.41
CA VAL A 848 18.24 45.60 -8.76
C VAL A 848 19.23 46.77 -8.92
N ALA A 849 18.90 47.95 -8.38
CA ALA A 849 19.79 49.11 -8.42
C ALA A 849 21.04 48.89 -7.54
N SER A 850 20.88 48.24 -6.38
CA SER A 850 21.99 47.88 -5.50
C SER A 850 22.91 46.82 -6.10
N MET A 851 22.39 45.81 -6.82
CA MET A 851 23.23 44.82 -7.50
C MET A 851 24.00 45.43 -8.69
N LEU A 852 23.40 46.38 -9.42
CA LEU A 852 24.11 47.16 -10.44
C LEU A 852 25.24 48.01 -9.82
N ALA A 853 24.99 48.63 -8.65
CA ALA A 853 26.01 49.38 -7.91
C ALA A 853 27.11 48.46 -7.35
N CYS A 854 26.79 47.25 -6.90
CA CYS A 854 27.78 46.24 -6.50
C CYS A 854 28.64 45.77 -7.68
N ALA A 855 28.04 45.55 -8.85
CA ALA A 855 28.78 45.20 -10.07
C ALA A 855 29.73 46.33 -10.49
N ALA A 856 29.29 47.59 -10.43
CA ALA A 856 30.14 48.77 -10.65
C ALA A 856 31.25 48.91 -9.60
N GLY A 857 31.00 48.50 -8.34
CA GLY A 857 32.00 48.38 -7.29
C GLY A 857 32.98 47.21 -7.44
N GLY A 858 32.77 46.32 -8.42
CA GLY A 858 33.66 45.21 -8.74
C GLY A 858 33.34 43.88 -8.04
N ALA A 859 32.07 43.59 -7.74
CA ALA A 859 31.63 42.22 -7.44
C ALA A 859 31.78 41.30 -8.66
N ASP A 860 32.14 40.02 -8.44
CA ASP A 860 32.25 39.01 -9.51
C ASP A 860 30.95 38.21 -9.70
N ILE A 861 30.17 38.04 -8.63
CA ILE A 861 28.91 37.27 -8.63
C ILE A 861 27.80 38.02 -7.88
N VAL A 862 26.55 37.92 -8.36
CA VAL A 862 25.34 38.34 -7.64
C VAL A 862 24.26 37.25 -7.59
N ASP A 863 23.54 37.16 -6.47
CA ASP A 863 22.24 36.47 -6.40
C ASP A 863 21.19 37.35 -7.13
N HIS A 864 20.82 36.94 -8.35
CA HIS A 864 20.00 37.66 -9.36
C HIS A 864 20.69 38.85 -10.08
N GLY A 865 20.51 38.89 -11.41
CA GLY A 865 21.03 39.95 -12.29
C GLY A 865 20.80 39.61 -13.77
N ARG A 866 21.22 40.49 -14.68
CA ARG A 866 21.10 40.30 -16.14
C ARG A 866 22.42 40.61 -16.84
N LEU A 867 23.11 39.58 -17.30
CA LEU A 867 24.18 39.63 -18.32
C LEU A 867 24.38 38.21 -18.89
N GLY A 868 24.68 38.09 -20.20
CA GLY A 868 25.16 36.85 -20.82
C GLY A 868 24.14 35.75 -21.22
N ILE A 869 22.91 35.74 -20.70
CA ILE A 869 21.90 34.69 -21.00
C ILE A 869 20.94 35.13 -22.12
N GLN A 870 20.53 34.19 -22.99
CA GLN A 870 19.48 34.39 -24.01
C GLN A 870 18.12 34.60 -23.33
N MET A 871 17.45 35.73 -23.61
CA MET A 871 16.22 36.12 -22.92
C MET A 871 15.04 35.19 -23.21
N GLU A 872 14.98 34.64 -24.42
CA GLU A 872 13.95 33.72 -24.89
C GLU A 872 13.83 32.53 -23.93
N LYS A 873 14.96 31.87 -23.65
CA LYS A 873 15.04 30.75 -22.70
C LYS A 873 14.71 31.15 -21.26
N VAL A 874 15.02 32.39 -20.86
CA VAL A 874 14.65 32.89 -19.53
C VAL A 874 13.14 33.06 -19.42
N PHE A 875 12.45 33.48 -20.48
CA PHE A 875 10.99 33.53 -20.51
C PHE A 875 10.39 32.12 -20.44
N ASP A 876 10.91 31.15 -21.21
CA ASP A 876 10.44 29.76 -21.20
C ASP A 876 10.43 29.13 -19.77
N TYR A 877 11.49 29.35 -18.99
CA TYR A 877 11.54 28.91 -17.57
C TYR A 877 10.76 29.82 -16.61
N SER A 878 10.58 31.10 -16.94
CA SER A 878 9.78 32.04 -16.12
C SER A 878 8.28 31.74 -16.23
N GLU A 879 7.78 31.37 -17.41
CA GLU A 879 6.38 30.96 -17.62
C GLU A 879 6.05 29.71 -16.80
N TYR A 880 6.94 28.70 -16.83
CA TYR A 880 6.83 27.54 -15.94
C TYR A 880 6.70 27.96 -14.48
N TRP A 881 7.57 28.85 -13.99
CA TRP A 881 7.55 29.27 -12.59
C TRP A 881 6.34 30.13 -12.22
N GLU A 882 5.82 30.94 -13.13
CA GLU A 882 4.57 31.68 -12.94
C GLU A 882 3.37 30.73 -12.78
N MET A 883 3.26 29.72 -13.65
CA MET A 883 2.24 28.67 -13.52
C MET A 883 2.43 27.83 -12.25
N ALA A 884 3.65 27.39 -11.96
CA ALA A 884 3.97 26.53 -10.82
C ALA A 884 3.72 27.24 -9.49
N ARG A 885 4.00 28.56 -9.40
CA ARG A 885 3.65 29.39 -8.25
C ARG A 885 2.15 29.34 -7.94
N GLY A 886 1.29 29.24 -8.96
CA GLY A 886 -0.16 29.04 -8.81
C GLY A 886 -0.54 27.78 -8.04
N LEU A 887 0.27 26.72 -8.05
CA LEU A 887 0.07 25.51 -7.24
C LEU A 887 0.27 25.78 -5.73
N TYR A 888 1.03 26.81 -5.37
CA TYR A 888 1.40 27.17 -4.01
C TYR A 888 0.63 28.37 -3.44
N ALA A 889 -0.47 28.80 -4.08
CA ALA A 889 -1.27 29.95 -3.65
C ALA A 889 -1.71 29.89 -2.17
N ALA A 890 -1.91 28.69 -1.62
CA ALA A 890 -2.21 28.44 -0.21
C ALA A 890 -1.11 28.91 0.79
N PHE A 891 0.11 29.11 0.30
CA PHE A 891 1.31 29.48 1.07
C PHE A 891 1.94 30.81 0.61
N ASP A 892 1.36 31.49 -0.38
CA ASP A 892 1.95 32.66 -1.01
C ASP A 892 1.88 33.92 -0.13
N CYS A 893 3.03 34.56 0.10
CA CYS A 893 3.11 35.76 0.93
C CYS A 893 2.33 36.95 0.35
N THR A 894 2.03 36.98 -0.96
CA THR A 894 1.24 38.05 -1.59
C THR A 894 -0.23 38.08 -1.15
N ALA A 895 -0.72 37.02 -0.50
CA ALA A 895 -1.99 37.04 0.21
C ALA A 895 -2.04 38.12 1.32
N THR A 896 -0.89 38.52 1.86
CA THR A 896 -0.77 39.48 2.97
C THR A 896 0.17 40.65 2.65
N MET A 897 1.20 40.44 1.83
CA MET A 897 2.18 41.45 1.39
C MET A 897 2.25 41.53 -0.14
N LYS A 898 1.39 42.38 -0.73
CA LYS A 898 1.20 42.49 -2.19
C LYS A 898 2.34 43.18 -2.97
N SER A 899 3.32 43.75 -2.27
CA SER A 899 4.45 44.48 -2.85
C SER A 899 5.65 44.46 -1.89
N GLY A 900 6.82 44.86 -2.38
CA GLY A 900 7.90 45.34 -1.52
C GLY A 900 7.46 46.51 -0.63
N ASN A 901 8.23 46.78 0.42
CA ASN A 901 7.95 47.81 1.41
C ASN A 901 9.26 48.39 1.99
N ALA A 902 9.45 49.70 1.81
CA ALA A 902 10.62 50.43 2.28
C ALA A 902 10.74 50.53 3.82
N ASP A 903 9.69 50.20 4.59
CA ASP A 903 9.79 50.18 6.06
C ASP A 903 10.77 49.11 6.60
N VAL A 904 11.26 48.21 5.74
CA VAL A 904 12.39 47.32 6.03
C VAL A 904 13.66 48.09 6.43
N TYR A 905 13.87 49.32 5.94
CA TYR A 905 15.00 50.17 6.38
C TYR A 905 14.83 50.69 7.82
N GLU A 906 13.63 50.64 8.40
CA GLU A 906 13.38 50.96 9.82
C GLU A 906 13.42 49.69 10.69
N ASN A 907 12.77 48.60 10.24
CA ASN A 907 12.56 47.40 11.06
C ASN A 907 13.59 46.28 10.86
N GLU A 908 14.35 46.29 9.76
CA GLU A 908 15.39 45.31 9.45
C GLU A 908 14.92 43.84 9.59
N ILE A 909 13.66 43.55 9.27
CA ILE A 909 13.09 42.19 9.28
C ILE A 909 13.46 41.47 7.97
N PRO A 910 14.17 40.33 8.00
CA PRO A 910 14.44 39.49 6.81
C PRO A 910 13.17 38.99 6.12
N GLY A 911 13.19 38.82 4.79
CA GLY A 911 12.00 38.40 4.02
C GLY A 911 11.32 37.13 4.55
N GLY A 912 12.10 36.07 4.79
CA GLY A 912 11.60 34.83 5.39
C GLY A 912 11.12 34.98 6.86
N GLN A 913 11.66 35.93 7.62
CA GLN A 913 11.17 36.23 8.97
C GLN A 913 9.84 37.01 8.89
N TYR A 914 9.67 37.92 7.93
CA TYR A 914 8.44 38.71 7.76
C TYR A 914 7.21 37.82 7.55
N THR A 915 7.30 36.89 6.60
CA THR A 915 6.23 35.93 6.29
C THR A 915 5.88 35.06 7.50
N ASN A 916 6.88 34.53 8.20
CA ASN A 916 6.68 33.71 9.40
C ASN A 916 6.08 34.51 10.58
N LEU A 917 6.61 35.69 10.87
CA LEU A 917 6.13 36.59 11.93
C LEU A 917 4.68 37.04 11.68
N HIS A 918 4.29 37.22 10.42
CA HIS A 918 2.92 37.53 10.03
C HIS A 918 1.96 36.35 10.30
N PHE A 919 2.33 35.12 9.91
CA PHE A 919 1.51 33.93 10.17
C PHE A 919 1.41 33.60 11.67
N GLN A 920 2.49 33.78 12.44
CA GLN A 920 2.46 33.68 13.90
C GLN A 920 1.50 34.71 14.51
N ALA A 921 1.63 36.00 14.14
CA ALA A 921 0.77 37.05 14.64
C ALA A 921 -0.72 36.78 14.34
N HIS A 922 -1.05 36.30 13.14
CA HIS A 922 -2.43 35.88 12.83
C HIS A 922 -2.90 34.69 13.67
N SER A 923 -2.05 33.68 13.87
CA SER A 923 -2.37 32.50 14.69
C SER A 923 -2.59 32.84 16.18
N MET A 924 -1.93 33.89 16.67
CA MET A 924 -2.06 34.41 18.05
C MET A 924 -3.13 35.52 18.19
N GLY A 925 -3.93 35.79 17.16
CA GLY A 925 -4.94 36.86 17.15
C GLY A 925 -4.39 38.28 17.06
N LEU A 926 -3.07 38.44 16.96
CA LEU A 926 -2.34 39.71 16.82
C LEU A 926 -2.28 40.23 15.37
N GLY A 927 -2.87 39.54 14.38
CA GLY A 927 -2.83 39.95 12.96
C GLY A 927 -3.25 41.40 12.71
N ASN A 928 -4.38 41.82 13.30
CA ASN A 928 -4.84 43.22 13.22
C ASN A 928 -3.91 44.23 13.93
N LYS A 929 -3.01 43.76 14.80
CA LYS A 929 -1.95 44.54 15.47
C LYS A 929 -0.59 44.46 14.74
N PHE A 930 -0.44 43.85 13.56
CA PHE A 930 0.87 43.61 12.95
C PHE A 930 1.74 44.88 12.75
N LYS A 931 1.14 46.05 12.50
CA LYS A 931 1.86 47.34 12.48
C LYS A 931 2.50 47.71 13.84
N GLN A 932 1.89 47.29 14.96
CA GLN A 932 2.46 47.40 16.30
C GLN A 932 3.59 46.39 16.49
N VAL A 933 3.44 45.16 15.99
CA VAL A 933 4.50 44.12 16.04
C VAL A 933 5.76 44.59 15.32
N LYS A 934 5.66 45.19 14.13
CA LYS A 934 6.84 45.75 13.44
C LYS A 934 7.51 46.91 14.19
N LYS A 935 6.75 47.73 14.92
CA LYS A 935 7.33 48.76 15.81
C LYS A 935 8.01 48.15 17.04
N ALA A 936 7.38 47.15 17.66
CA ALA A 936 7.98 46.43 18.78
C ALA A 936 9.25 45.67 18.36
N TYR A 937 9.36 45.22 17.10
CA TYR A 937 10.57 44.60 16.55
C TYR A 937 11.78 45.55 16.55
N VAL A 938 11.56 46.84 16.24
CA VAL A 938 12.60 47.89 16.33
C VAL A 938 13.08 48.06 17.77
N GLU A 939 12.16 48.13 18.73
CA GLU A 939 12.52 48.33 20.13
C GLU A 939 13.09 47.06 20.79
N ALA A 940 12.61 45.88 20.42
CA ALA A 940 13.17 44.59 20.80
C ALA A 940 14.61 44.42 20.28
N ASN A 941 14.90 44.86 19.06
CA ASN A 941 16.25 44.87 18.52
C ASN A 941 17.19 45.77 19.36
N LYS A 942 16.72 46.97 19.75
CA LYS A 942 17.49 47.88 20.62
C LYS A 942 17.70 47.31 22.03
N LEU A 943 16.65 46.70 22.62
CA LEU A 943 16.71 46.02 23.91
C LEU A 943 17.77 44.92 23.94
N LEU A 944 17.88 44.16 22.84
CA LEU A 944 18.84 43.08 22.67
C LEU A 944 20.23 43.55 22.19
N GLY A 945 20.48 44.87 22.11
CA GLY A 945 21.79 45.46 21.87
C GLY A 945 22.10 45.88 20.42
N ASP A 946 21.08 46.05 19.57
CA ASP A 946 21.16 46.21 18.10
C ASP A 946 21.89 45.04 17.43
N LEU A 947 21.13 44.01 17.04
CA LEU A 947 21.66 42.75 16.53
C LEU A 947 21.73 42.71 15.01
N ILE A 948 22.64 41.90 14.48
CA ILE A 948 22.50 41.28 13.16
C ILE A 948 21.31 40.33 13.23
N LYS A 949 20.35 40.48 12.31
CA LYS A 949 19.05 39.80 12.34
C LYS A 949 18.90 38.85 11.16
N VAL A 950 19.22 37.59 11.36
CA VAL A 950 19.01 36.48 10.42
C VAL A 950 18.67 35.21 11.21
N THR A 951 18.20 34.10 10.64
CA THR A 951 17.78 32.95 11.46
C THR A 951 18.96 32.32 12.23
N PRO A 952 18.92 32.21 13.59
CA PRO A 952 17.76 32.41 14.48
C PRO A 952 17.63 33.78 15.18
N SER A 953 18.62 34.68 15.18
CA SER A 953 18.52 36.00 15.84
C SER A 953 17.30 36.82 15.39
N SER A 954 16.93 36.75 14.11
CA SER A 954 15.70 37.37 13.57
C SER A 954 14.40 36.83 14.18
N LYS A 955 14.37 35.54 14.58
CA LYS A 955 13.25 34.94 15.33
C LYS A 955 13.24 35.44 16.77
N ILE A 956 14.39 35.49 17.44
CA ILE A 956 14.52 35.93 18.83
C ILE A 956 13.95 37.35 19.03
N VAL A 957 14.29 38.28 18.12
CA VAL A 957 13.71 39.64 18.10
C VAL A 957 12.20 39.60 17.82
N GLY A 958 11.72 38.67 16.99
CA GLY A 958 10.30 38.50 16.64
C GLY A 958 9.43 37.90 17.74
N ASP A 959 9.95 36.92 18.49
CA ASP A 959 9.30 36.33 19.65
C ASP A 959 9.15 37.38 20.76
N LEU A 960 10.20 38.16 21.02
CA LEU A 960 10.17 39.29 21.95
C LEU A 960 9.21 40.40 21.51
N ALA A 961 9.19 40.76 20.23
CA ALA A 961 8.26 41.77 19.69
C ALA A 961 6.79 41.36 19.84
N GLN A 962 6.47 40.08 19.62
CA GLN A 962 5.13 39.55 19.84
C GLN A 962 4.78 39.52 21.34
N PHE A 963 5.71 39.10 22.21
CA PHE A 963 5.54 39.16 23.66
C PHE A 963 5.24 40.58 24.16
N MET A 964 5.97 41.59 23.68
CA MET A 964 5.71 43.00 24.01
C MET A 964 4.30 43.45 23.59
N VAL A 965 3.87 43.14 22.36
CA VAL A 965 2.55 43.56 21.83
C VAL A 965 1.37 42.77 22.42
N GLN A 966 1.60 41.52 22.83
CA GLN A 966 0.61 40.69 23.52
C GLN A 966 0.33 41.21 24.93
N ASN A 967 1.39 41.53 25.68
CA ASN A 967 1.29 42.06 27.05
C ASN A 967 1.09 43.59 27.10
N ASN A 968 1.15 44.27 25.94
CA ASN A 968 1.06 45.74 25.77
C ASN A 968 2.19 46.53 26.46
N LEU A 969 3.39 45.94 26.55
CA LEU A 969 4.56 46.53 27.21
C LEU A 969 5.38 47.41 26.26
N SER A 970 5.79 48.58 26.75
CA SER A 970 6.84 49.41 26.14
C SER A 970 8.25 48.87 26.43
N ARG A 971 9.27 49.40 25.74
CA ARG A 971 10.67 49.02 26.00
C ARG A 971 11.10 49.36 27.42
N GLN A 972 10.72 50.54 27.92
CA GLN A 972 11.10 51.03 29.23
C GLN A 972 10.51 50.15 30.36
N GLU A 973 9.28 49.67 30.19
CA GLU A 973 8.64 48.74 31.14
C GLU A 973 9.34 47.38 31.12
N VAL A 974 9.75 46.89 29.94
CA VAL A 974 10.53 45.64 29.82
C VAL A 974 11.93 45.78 30.44
N GLU A 975 12.62 46.92 30.30
CA GLU A 975 13.92 47.17 30.95
C GLU A 975 13.78 47.30 32.47
N ALA A 976 12.71 47.93 32.95
CA ALA A 976 12.42 48.07 34.37
C ALA A 976 12.11 46.72 35.01
N MET A 977 11.20 45.94 34.43
CA MET A 977 10.65 44.67 34.96
C MET A 977 11.39 43.41 34.46
N ALA A 978 12.61 43.53 33.92
CA ALA A 978 13.33 42.42 33.30
C ALA A 978 13.64 41.24 34.24
N ASP A 979 13.58 41.46 35.56
CA ASP A 979 13.73 40.47 36.62
C ASP A 979 12.37 39.95 37.16
N GLU A 980 11.24 40.49 36.73
CA GLU A 980 9.89 40.00 37.06
C GLU A 980 9.24 39.23 35.88
N LEU A 981 9.54 39.64 34.64
CA LEU A 981 8.90 39.10 33.43
C LEU A 981 9.42 37.70 33.03
N SER A 982 8.49 36.84 32.61
CA SER A 982 8.82 35.53 32.02
C SER A 982 8.97 35.64 30.50
N PHE A 983 10.21 35.71 30.02
CA PHE A 983 10.53 35.90 28.60
C PHE A 983 10.37 34.62 27.75
N PRO A 984 10.15 34.74 26.43
CA PRO A 984 10.21 33.60 25.52
C PRO A 984 11.56 32.86 25.59
N LEU A 985 11.54 31.53 25.58
CA LEU A 985 12.74 30.69 25.74
C LEU A 985 13.89 31.07 24.80
N SER A 986 13.59 31.41 23.54
CA SER A 986 14.57 31.85 22.54
C SER A 986 15.35 33.11 22.96
N VAL A 987 14.71 34.03 23.69
CA VAL A 987 15.35 35.24 24.25
C VAL A 987 16.27 34.87 25.41
N VAL A 988 15.85 33.93 26.26
CA VAL A 988 16.66 33.42 27.38
C VAL A 988 17.88 32.67 26.85
N GLU A 989 17.71 31.72 25.93
CA GLU A 989 18.77 30.96 25.26
C GLU A 989 19.80 31.88 24.58
N PHE A 990 19.34 32.92 23.88
CA PHE A 990 20.22 33.95 23.32
C PHE A 990 21.06 34.63 24.41
N LEU A 991 20.42 35.15 25.45
CA LEU A 991 21.12 35.85 26.53
C LEU A 991 22.08 34.92 27.29
N GLN A 992 21.74 33.64 27.47
CA GLN A 992 22.64 32.63 28.03
C GLN A 992 23.88 32.43 27.15
N GLY A 993 23.77 32.53 25.83
CA GLY A 993 24.88 32.40 24.86
C GLY A 993 24.73 31.26 23.85
N TYR A 994 23.55 30.62 23.76
CA TYR A 994 23.33 29.42 22.93
C TYR A 994 23.47 29.65 21.41
N ILE A 995 23.61 30.89 20.93
CA ILE A 995 23.82 31.18 19.50
C ILE A 995 25.13 31.94 19.23
N GLY A 996 26.09 31.89 20.15
CA GLY A 996 27.33 32.67 20.10
C GLY A 996 27.21 34.04 20.76
N ILE A 997 28.28 34.84 20.66
CA ILE A 997 28.38 36.15 21.33
C ILE A 997 28.09 37.27 20.31
N PRO A 998 27.15 38.19 20.57
CA PRO A 998 26.85 39.30 19.67
C PRO A 998 27.99 40.31 19.63
N TYR A 999 28.22 40.92 18.46
CA TYR A 999 29.18 42.02 18.33
C TYR A 999 28.82 43.19 19.26
N GLY A 1000 29.81 43.67 20.03
CA GLY A 1000 29.62 44.64 21.12
C GLY A 1000 29.28 44.03 22.48
N GLY A 1001 29.07 42.71 22.57
CA GLY A 1001 28.69 42.02 23.81
C GLY A 1001 27.18 42.05 24.09
N PHE A 1002 26.78 41.34 25.15
CA PHE A 1002 25.38 41.29 25.59
C PHE A 1002 24.98 42.57 26.33
N PRO A 1003 23.70 43.03 26.22
CA PRO A 1003 23.23 44.21 26.92
C PRO A 1003 23.12 43.96 28.44
N GLU A 1004 24.02 44.56 29.23
CA GLU A 1004 23.93 44.58 30.70
C GLU A 1004 23.38 45.94 31.17
N PRO A 1005 22.62 46.01 32.29
CA PRO A 1005 22.27 44.93 33.21
C PRO A 1005 21.10 44.04 32.75
N PHE A 1006 20.53 44.27 31.57
CA PHE A 1006 19.34 43.55 31.08
C PHE A 1006 19.56 42.03 31.05
N ARG A 1007 20.68 41.54 30.49
CA ARG A 1007 21.07 40.13 30.48
C ARG A 1007 21.07 39.56 31.90
N SER A 1008 21.72 40.22 32.85
CA SER A 1008 21.80 39.73 34.23
C SER A 1008 20.45 39.75 34.97
N LYS A 1009 19.57 40.73 34.69
CA LYS A 1009 18.19 40.73 35.22
C LYS A 1009 17.36 39.55 34.71
N VAL A 1010 17.40 39.28 33.39
CA VAL A 1010 16.61 38.19 32.77
C VAL A 1010 17.14 36.82 33.18
N LEU A 1011 18.46 36.63 33.19
CA LEU A 1011 19.06 35.34 33.49
C LEU A 1011 19.07 34.99 34.98
N LYS A 1012 19.31 35.98 35.85
CA LYS A 1012 19.56 35.75 37.29
C LYS A 1012 20.69 34.72 37.45
N ASP A 1013 20.39 33.59 38.09
CA ASP A 1013 21.30 32.47 38.33
C ASP A 1013 21.34 31.42 37.20
N LEU A 1014 20.63 31.63 36.07
CA LEU A 1014 20.66 30.70 34.93
C LEU A 1014 22.08 30.58 34.34
N PRO A 1015 22.50 29.38 33.92
CA PRO A 1015 23.86 29.14 33.45
C PRO A 1015 24.16 29.93 32.18
N ARG A 1016 25.35 30.53 32.13
CA ARG A 1016 25.86 31.32 31.00
C ARG A 1016 26.90 30.49 30.25
N ILE A 1017 26.87 30.55 28.92
CA ILE A 1017 27.85 29.92 28.03
C ILE A 1017 28.85 30.98 27.57
N GLU A 1018 30.12 30.63 27.58
CA GLU A 1018 31.21 31.41 26.98
C GLU A 1018 31.81 30.63 25.80
N GLY A 1019 32.32 31.32 24.78
CA GLY A 1019 32.86 30.68 23.58
C GLY A 1019 31.78 30.14 22.63
N ARG A 1020 31.96 28.91 22.12
CA ARG A 1020 30.97 28.20 21.29
C ARG A 1020 30.29 27.09 22.10
N PRO A 1021 28.95 26.99 22.11
CA PRO A 1021 28.25 25.89 22.79
C PRO A 1021 28.69 24.50 22.31
N GLY A 1022 28.81 24.30 20.98
CA GLY A 1022 29.15 23.01 20.37
C GLY A 1022 30.52 22.44 20.78
N ALA A 1023 31.50 23.31 21.09
CA ALA A 1023 32.84 22.91 21.53
C ALA A 1023 32.85 22.23 22.92
N SER A 1024 31.77 22.35 23.69
CA SER A 1024 31.60 21.74 25.01
C SER A 1024 30.73 20.48 25.01
N LEU A 1025 30.14 20.13 23.86
CA LEU A 1025 29.29 18.95 23.72
C LEU A 1025 30.15 17.70 23.44
N PRO A 1026 29.79 16.52 24.00
CA PRO A 1026 30.46 15.27 23.66
C PRO A 1026 30.22 14.92 22.19
N ALA A 1027 31.23 14.37 21.53
CA ALA A 1027 31.13 13.93 20.14
C ALA A 1027 30.02 12.88 19.95
N LEU A 1028 29.22 13.04 18.89
CA LEU A 1028 28.11 12.13 18.59
C LEU A 1028 28.62 10.81 17.99
N ASP A 1029 28.19 9.66 18.55
CA ASP A 1029 28.46 8.34 17.99
C ASP A 1029 27.41 7.98 16.92
N PHE A 1030 27.83 8.12 15.65
CA PHE A 1030 27.01 7.77 14.49
C PHE A 1030 26.77 6.26 14.36
N GLN A 1031 27.69 5.40 14.81
CA GLN A 1031 27.54 3.94 14.72
C GLN A 1031 26.57 3.41 15.79
N GLN A 1032 26.51 4.06 16.96
CA GLN A 1032 25.46 3.80 17.94
C GLN A 1032 24.10 4.27 17.39
N LEU A 1033 24.03 5.51 16.90
CA LEU A 1033 22.78 6.08 16.35
C LEU A 1033 22.22 5.22 15.20
N GLU A 1034 23.06 4.75 14.27
CA GLU A 1034 22.64 3.85 13.18
C GLU A 1034 21.99 2.55 13.71
N LYS A 1035 22.59 1.92 14.73
CA LYS A 1035 22.05 0.70 15.37
C LYS A 1035 20.73 0.96 16.08
N GLU A 1036 20.61 2.11 16.74
CA GLU A 1036 19.36 2.54 17.37
C GLU A 1036 18.26 2.77 16.33
N LEU A 1037 18.56 3.41 15.20
CA LEU A 1037 17.59 3.66 14.12
C LEU A 1037 17.12 2.37 13.44
N ARG A 1038 18.06 1.47 13.10
CA ARG A 1038 17.75 0.12 12.58
C ARG A 1038 16.76 -0.61 13.49
N THR A 1039 17.01 -0.55 14.80
CA THR A 1039 16.16 -1.18 15.84
C THR A 1039 14.81 -0.48 16.00
N ARG A 1040 14.78 0.85 15.99
CA ARG A 1040 13.59 1.68 16.22
C ARG A 1040 12.58 1.60 15.08
N HIS A 1041 13.05 1.65 13.84
CA HIS A 1041 12.19 1.66 12.64
C HIS A 1041 11.99 0.27 12.03
N GLN A 1042 12.75 -0.75 12.49
CA GLN A 1042 12.72 -2.12 11.96
C GLN A 1042 13.12 -2.18 10.47
N GLU A 1043 14.06 -1.32 10.07
CA GLU A 1043 14.63 -1.24 8.72
C GLU A 1043 16.10 -1.71 8.75
N GLU A 1044 16.42 -2.72 7.94
CA GLU A 1044 17.81 -3.24 7.80
C GLU A 1044 18.71 -2.32 6.96
N GLU A 1045 18.12 -1.42 6.16
CA GLU A 1045 18.80 -0.44 5.33
C GLU A 1045 18.58 0.96 5.91
N ILE A 1046 19.51 1.41 6.75
CA ILE A 1046 19.60 2.80 7.24
C ILE A 1046 20.83 3.44 6.58
N THR A 1047 20.63 4.56 5.90
CA THR A 1047 21.67 5.26 5.12
C THR A 1047 22.46 6.28 5.96
N PRO A 1048 23.67 6.69 5.54
CA PRO A 1048 24.37 7.84 6.15
C PRO A 1048 23.51 9.11 6.19
N GLU A 1049 22.69 9.32 5.16
CA GLU A 1049 21.73 10.43 5.04
C GLU A 1049 20.60 10.31 6.07
N ASP A 1050 20.08 9.11 6.34
CA ASP A 1050 19.14 8.84 7.44
C ASP A 1050 19.78 9.19 8.79
N VAL A 1051 20.98 8.68 9.07
CA VAL A 1051 21.70 8.90 10.34
C VAL A 1051 21.95 10.39 10.57
N LEU A 1052 22.36 11.14 9.54
CA LEU A 1052 22.64 12.58 9.65
C LEU A 1052 21.33 13.39 9.76
N SER A 1053 20.25 12.95 9.11
CA SER A 1053 18.93 13.57 9.25
C SER A 1053 18.35 13.37 10.66
N ALA A 1054 18.51 12.17 11.23
CA ALA A 1054 18.15 11.85 12.60
C ALA A 1054 19.05 12.57 13.63
N ALA A 1055 20.35 12.74 13.36
CA ALA A 1055 21.25 13.50 14.21
C ALA A 1055 20.86 15.00 14.27
N MET A 1056 20.45 15.58 13.13
CA MET A 1056 20.10 16.99 13.04
C MET A 1056 18.66 17.29 13.50
N TYR A 1057 17.70 16.39 13.23
CA TYR A 1057 16.27 16.58 13.50
C TYR A 1057 15.59 15.28 13.98
N PRO A 1058 15.99 14.68 15.12
CA PRO A 1058 15.59 13.31 15.51
C PRO A 1058 14.08 13.09 15.47
N LYS A 1059 13.32 13.96 16.15
CA LYS A 1059 11.86 13.89 16.16
C LYS A 1059 11.22 14.03 14.77
N VAL A 1060 11.74 14.92 13.91
CA VAL A 1060 11.16 15.15 12.56
C VAL A 1060 11.49 13.97 11.64
N PHE A 1061 12.63 13.31 11.87
CA PHE A 1061 12.99 12.07 11.19
C PHE A 1061 12.11 10.90 11.63
N ASP A 1062 11.87 10.74 12.94
CA ASP A 1062 10.92 9.74 13.47
C ASP A 1062 9.51 9.97 12.87
N GLU A 1063 8.99 11.21 12.91
CA GLU A 1063 7.71 11.60 12.30
C GLU A 1063 7.67 11.36 10.78
N PHE A 1064 8.80 11.52 10.07
CA PHE A 1064 8.91 11.25 8.63
C PHE A 1064 8.91 9.74 8.31
N LYS A 1065 9.60 8.91 9.10
CA LYS A 1065 9.58 7.45 8.96
C LYS A 1065 8.17 6.90 9.25
N GLU A 1066 7.49 7.38 10.30
CA GLU A 1066 6.07 7.04 10.56
C GLU A 1066 5.14 7.46 9.41
N PHE A 1067 5.34 8.66 8.86
CA PHE A 1067 4.56 9.17 7.74
C PHE A 1067 4.75 8.34 6.47
N THR A 1068 5.99 8.02 6.09
CA THR A 1068 6.31 7.19 4.90
C THR A 1068 5.95 5.72 5.10
N ALA A 1069 6.03 5.20 6.33
CA ALA A 1069 5.47 3.90 6.69
C ALA A 1069 3.94 3.86 6.45
N THR A 1070 3.22 4.95 6.74
CA THR A 1070 1.75 5.04 6.64
C THR A 1070 1.25 5.36 5.22
N PHE A 1071 1.89 6.31 4.53
CA PHE A 1071 1.40 6.93 3.29
C PHE A 1071 2.28 6.68 2.06
N GLY A 1072 3.50 6.18 2.23
CA GLY A 1072 4.37 5.79 1.12
C GLY A 1072 4.84 6.98 0.27
N PRO A 1073 5.08 6.79 -1.05
CA PRO A 1073 5.82 7.71 -1.88
C PRO A 1073 4.98 8.90 -2.40
N VAL A 1074 4.45 9.71 -1.48
CA VAL A 1074 3.58 10.87 -1.78
C VAL A 1074 4.27 11.97 -2.60
N GLU A 1075 5.60 11.94 -2.70
CA GLU A 1075 6.40 12.77 -3.60
C GLU A 1075 6.14 12.48 -5.08
N CYS A 1076 5.62 11.30 -5.43
CA CYS A 1076 5.17 10.96 -6.78
C CYS A 1076 3.84 11.65 -7.16
N LEU A 1077 3.07 12.15 -6.18
CA LEU A 1077 1.83 12.88 -6.46
C LEU A 1077 2.13 14.30 -6.96
N ASN A 1078 1.33 14.79 -7.92
CA ASN A 1078 1.38 16.21 -8.28
C ASN A 1078 0.91 17.10 -7.12
N THR A 1079 1.35 18.36 -7.10
CA THR A 1079 1.18 19.24 -5.95
C THR A 1079 -0.28 19.58 -5.64
N ARG A 1080 -1.16 19.64 -6.65
CA ARG A 1080 -2.60 19.80 -6.42
C ARG A 1080 -3.17 18.58 -5.71
N LEU A 1081 -2.90 17.36 -6.18
CA LEU A 1081 -3.36 16.12 -5.55
C LEU A 1081 -2.76 15.93 -4.14
N PHE A 1082 -1.55 16.43 -3.90
CA PHE A 1082 -0.94 16.47 -2.58
C PHE A 1082 -1.62 17.47 -1.61
N LEU A 1083 -2.17 18.59 -2.10
CA LEU A 1083 -2.74 19.65 -1.26
C LEU A 1083 -4.29 19.64 -1.15
N GLU A 1084 -5.01 19.25 -2.20
CA GLU A 1084 -6.49 19.17 -2.20
C GLU A 1084 -7.04 17.74 -2.36
N GLY A 1085 -6.20 16.77 -2.76
CA GLY A 1085 -6.66 15.45 -3.16
C GLY A 1085 -7.40 15.46 -4.52
N PRO A 1086 -7.93 14.30 -4.94
CA PRO A 1086 -8.73 14.18 -6.15
C PRO A 1086 -10.21 14.49 -5.89
N LYS A 1087 -10.89 15.03 -6.90
CA LYS A 1087 -12.35 15.22 -6.90
C LYS A 1087 -13.06 13.90 -7.25
N ILE A 1088 -14.31 13.74 -6.85
CA ILE A 1088 -15.14 12.60 -7.28
C ILE A 1088 -15.25 12.59 -8.81
N ALA A 1089 -15.11 11.41 -9.41
CA ALA A 1089 -14.96 11.12 -10.84
C ALA A 1089 -13.68 11.68 -11.52
N GLU A 1090 -12.74 12.28 -10.78
CA GLU A 1090 -11.43 12.68 -11.31
C GLU A 1090 -10.52 11.46 -11.52
N GLU A 1091 -9.85 11.43 -12.67
CA GLU A 1091 -8.95 10.38 -13.13
C GLU A 1091 -7.58 11.01 -13.44
N PHE A 1092 -6.50 10.35 -13.01
CA PHE A 1092 -5.14 10.87 -13.08
C PHE A 1092 -4.09 9.75 -13.03
N GLU A 1093 -2.87 10.09 -13.44
CA GLU A 1093 -1.73 9.17 -13.46
C GLU A 1093 -0.69 9.52 -12.37
N VAL A 1094 -0.04 8.48 -11.83
CA VAL A 1094 1.07 8.59 -10.87
C VAL A 1094 2.17 7.62 -11.27
N GLU A 1095 3.30 8.13 -11.78
CA GLU A 1095 4.49 7.31 -12.03
C GLU A 1095 5.24 7.06 -10.70
N LEU A 1096 5.42 5.80 -10.32
CA LEU A 1096 6.16 5.42 -9.10
C LEU A 1096 7.68 5.32 -9.32
N GLU A 1097 8.05 4.93 -10.53
CA GLU A 1097 9.40 4.71 -11.06
C GLU A 1097 9.26 4.45 -12.57
N ARG A 1098 10.34 4.59 -13.34
CA ARG A 1098 10.32 4.53 -14.80
C ARG A 1098 9.57 3.31 -15.34
N GLY A 1099 8.40 3.54 -15.94
CA GLY A 1099 7.56 2.48 -16.53
C GLY A 1099 6.63 1.74 -15.55
N LYS A 1100 6.42 2.27 -14.34
CA LYS A 1100 5.39 1.79 -13.40
C LYS A 1100 4.41 2.90 -13.03
N THR A 1101 3.48 3.16 -13.95
CA THR A 1101 2.37 4.09 -13.77
C THR A 1101 1.18 3.46 -13.03
N LEU A 1102 0.56 4.22 -12.15
CA LEU A 1102 -0.77 3.97 -11.60
C LEU A 1102 -1.78 4.90 -12.28
N HIS A 1103 -2.82 4.34 -12.89
CA HIS A 1103 -4.00 5.09 -13.32
C HIS A 1103 -5.00 5.01 -12.17
N ILE A 1104 -5.34 6.15 -11.57
CA ILE A 1104 -6.17 6.25 -10.36
C ILE A 1104 -7.39 7.10 -10.66
N LYS A 1105 -8.55 6.64 -10.20
CA LYS A 1105 -9.82 7.37 -10.30
C LYS A 1105 -10.52 7.42 -8.96
N ALA A 1106 -10.93 8.59 -8.48
CA ALA A 1106 -11.75 8.68 -7.27
C ALA A 1106 -13.22 8.45 -7.62
N LEU A 1107 -13.85 7.43 -7.04
CA LEU A 1107 -15.20 6.98 -7.43
C LEU A 1107 -16.30 7.52 -6.51
N ALA A 1108 -16.13 7.40 -5.20
CA ALA A 1108 -17.12 7.82 -4.20
C ALA A 1108 -16.49 8.03 -2.82
N LEU A 1109 -17.18 8.81 -1.98
CA LEU A 1109 -16.93 8.89 -0.55
C LEU A 1109 -18.15 8.36 0.20
N GLY A 1110 -17.95 7.34 1.04
CA GLY A 1110 -19.00 6.75 1.85
C GLY A 1110 -19.40 7.56 3.08
N ASP A 1111 -20.54 7.16 3.65
CA ASP A 1111 -21.02 7.67 4.93
C ASP A 1111 -20.11 7.30 6.11
N LEU A 1112 -20.31 8.00 7.22
CA LEU A 1112 -19.56 7.79 8.45
C LEU A 1112 -20.04 6.52 9.17
N ASN A 1113 -19.15 5.55 9.35
CA ASN A 1113 -19.42 4.30 10.04
C ASN A 1113 -19.38 4.47 11.57
N ARG A 1114 -19.80 3.43 12.31
CA ARG A 1114 -19.82 3.41 13.79
C ARG A 1114 -18.42 3.47 14.45
N ALA A 1115 -17.34 3.43 13.69
CA ALA A 1115 -15.96 3.60 14.17
C ALA A 1115 -15.40 5.01 13.89
N GLY A 1116 -16.22 5.95 13.38
CA GLY A 1116 -15.78 7.29 13.01
C GLY A 1116 -14.92 7.31 11.74
N GLN A 1117 -15.14 6.37 10.82
CA GLN A 1117 -14.42 6.27 9.54
C GLN A 1117 -15.37 6.34 8.34
N ARG A 1118 -14.87 6.80 7.20
CA ARG A 1118 -15.55 6.75 5.90
C ARG A 1118 -14.83 5.75 4.99
N GLU A 1119 -15.58 5.01 4.19
CA GLU A 1119 -15.00 4.17 3.12
C GLU A 1119 -14.84 5.04 1.86
N VAL A 1120 -13.59 5.27 1.44
CA VAL A 1120 -13.26 6.04 0.23
C VAL A 1120 -13.01 5.06 -0.92
N PHE A 1121 -13.75 5.19 -2.02
CA PHE A 1121 -13.70 4.27 -3.15
C PHE A 1121 -12.86 4.83 -4.29
N PHE A 1122 -11.98 4.00 -4.82
CA PHE A 1122 -11.10 4.32 -5.93
C PHE A 1122 -11.13 3.22 -7.00
N GLU A 1123 -10.86 3.59 -8.24
CA GLU A 1123 -10.34 2.67 -9.25
C GLU A 1123 -8.82 2.79 -9.29
N LEU A 1124 -8.13 1.66 -9.45
CA LEU A 1124 -6.67 1.57 -9.58
C LEU A 1124 -6.35 0.56 -10.68
N ASN A 1125 -5.82 1.05 -11.82
CA ASN A 1125 -5.51 0.27 -13.02
C ASN A 1125 -6.68 -0.65 -13.45
N GLY A 1126 -7.90 -0.08 -13.58
CA GLY A 1126 -9.11 -0.81 -13.96
C GLY A 1126 -9.72 -1.67 -12.85
N GLN A 1127 -9.31 -1.51 -11.59
CA GLN A 1127 -9.78 -2.34 -10.47
C GLN A 1127 -10.32 -1.52 -9.30
N LEU A 1128 -11.51 -1.88 -8.81
CA LEU A 1128 -12.08 -1.28 -7.61
C LEU A 1128 -11.20 -1.53 -6.37
N ARG A 1129 -11.06 -0.47 -5.56
CA ARG A 1129 -10.42 -0.42 -4.25
C ARG A 1129 -11.28 0.40 -3.31
N SER A 1130 -11.17 0.12 -2.02
CA SER A 1130 -11.62 1.04 -0.98
C SER A 1130 -10.57 1.15 0.13
N ILE A 1131 -10.61 2.28 0.85
CA ILE A 1131 -9.81 2.53 2.06
C ILE A 1131 -10.74 3.07 3.15
N LEU A 1132 -10.64 2.53 4.37
CA LEU A 1132 -11.30 3.11 5.54
C LEU A 1132 -10.45 4.23 6.13
N VAL A 1133 -10.98 5.46 6.11
CA VAL A 1133 -10.29 6.68 6.53
C VAL A 1133 -11.01 7.30 7.72
N LYS A 1134 -10.27 7.55 8.82
CA LYS A 1134 -10.80 8.16 10.05
C LYS A 1134 -11.17 9.64 9.81
N ASP A 1135 -12.40 10.03 10.14
CA ASP A 1135 -12.91 11.40 10.04
C ASP A 1135 -12.59 12.16 11.35
N THR A 1136 -11.52 12.94 11.32
CA THR A 1136 -10.99 13.63 12.51
C THR A 1136 -11.79 14.87 12.91
N GLN A 1137 -12.76 15.29 12.10
CA GLN A 1137 -13.69 16.37 12.44
C GLN A 1137 -14.93 15.80 13.12
N ALA A 1138 -15.59 14.82 12.48
CA ALA A 1138 -16.76 14.17 13.08
C ALA A 1138 -16.43 13.47 14.41
N MET A 1139 -15.23 12.88 14.56
CA MET A 1139 -14.80 12.29 15.84
C MET A 1139 -14.54 13.29 16.98
N LYS A 1140 -14.57 14.61 16.74
CA LYS A 1140 -14.58 15.61 17.83
C LYS A 1140 -15.99 15.87 18.35
N GLU A 1141 -17.02 15.46 17.62
CA GLU A 1141 -18.43 15.59 17.97
C GLU A 1141 -19.03 14.24 18.45
N MET A 1142 -18.46 13.11 18.01
CA MET A 1142 -18.90 11.76 18.39
C MET A 1142 -18.36 11.29 19.74
N HIS A 1143 -19.13 11.50 20.80
CA HIS A 1143 -18.96 10.81 22.08
C HIS A 1143 -19.62 9.41 22.05
N PHE A 1144 -18.88 8.39 21.61
CA PHE A 1144 -19.33 7.00 21.73
C PHE A 1144 -19.21 6.48 23.17
N HIS A 1145 -20.30 6.54 23.92
CA HIS A 1145 -20.43 5.81 25.17
C HIS A 1145 -20.79 4.33 24.91
N PRO A 1146 -20.19 3.36 25.62
CA PRO A 1146 -20.62 1.97 25.55
C PRO A 1146 -22.08 1.87 26.01
N LYS A 1147 -22.89 0.95 25.44
CA LYS A 1147 -24.23 0.65 25.98
C LYS A 1147 -24.16 -0.52 26.94
N ALA A 1148 -24.95 -0.50 28.01
CA ALA A 1148 -25.07 -1.61 28.95
C ALA A 1148 -25.82 -2.80 28.30
N LEU A 1149 -25.26 -4.01 28.40
CA LEU A 1149 -25.87 -5.23 27.89
C LEU A 1149 -26.98 -5.70 28.84
N LYS A 1150 -28.22 -5.77 28.35
CA LYS A 1150 -29.42 -5.97 29.18
C LYS A 1150 -29.49 -7.36 29.84
N ASP A 1151 -28.70 -8.30 29.36
CA ASP A 1151 -28.54 -9.64 29.94
C ASP A 1151 -27.56 -9.66 31.13
N ILE A 1152 -26.71 -8.63 31.27
CA ILE A 1152 -25.65 -8.53 32.30
C ILE A 1152 -26.10 -7.57 33.40
N LYS A 1153 -26.67 -8.10 34.48
CA LYS A 1153 -27.20 -7.30 35.62
C LYS A 1153 -26.17 -6.44 36.37
N GLY A 1154 -24.88 -6.70 36.17
CA GLY A 1154 -23.78 -5.88 36.70
C GLY A 1154 -23.42 -4.66 35.84
N GLN A 1155 -23.88 -4.58 34.59
CA GLN A 1155 -23.67 -3.42 33.73
C GLN A 1155 -24.82 -2.42 33.92
N ILE A 1156 -24.49 -1.24 34.47
CA ILE A 1156 -25.48 -0.24 34.88
C ILE A 1156 -25.63 0.80 33.77
N GLY A 1157 -26.72 0.71 33.01
CA GLY A 1157 -27.06 1.67 31.95
C GLY A 1157 -27.78 2.91 32.47
N ALA A 1158 -27.64 4.02 31.76
CA ALA A 1158 -28.37 5.26 31.98
C ALA A 1158 -29.86 5.05 31.64
N PRO A 1159 -30.80 5.25 32.60
CA PRO A 1159 -32.22 4.97 32.39
C PRO A 1159 -32.91 5.94 31.42
N MET A 1160 -32.28 7.07 31.13
CA MET A 1160 -32.73 8.10 30.20
C MET A 1160 -31.56 8.98 29.75
N PRO A 1161 -31.64 9.67 28.60
CA PRO A 1161 -30.67 10.70 28.24
C PRO A 1161 -30.61 11.83 29.28
N GLY A 1162 -29.40 12.27 29.64
CA GLY A 1162 -29.19 13.28 30.67
C GLY A 1162 -27.71 13.58 30.94
N LYS A 1163 -27.43 14.65 31.66
CA LYS A 1163 -26.07 15.06 32.04
C LYS A 1163 -25.70 14.52 33.42
N VAL A 1164 -24.54 13.89 33.58
CA VAL A 1164 -24.02 13.48 34.89
C VAL A 1164 -23.72 14.73 35.71
N ILE A 1165 -24.35 14.85 36.87
CA ILE A 1165 -24.11 15.92 37.84
C ILE A 1165 -23.07 15.48 38.87
N ASP A 1166 -23.20 14.25 39.37
CA ASP A 1166 -22.40 13.76 40.49
C ASP A 1166 -22.28 12.22 40.46
N ILE A 1167 -21.20 11.69 41.02
CA ILE A 1167 -20.90 10.26 41.10
C ILE A 1167 -20.68 9.90 42.57
N LYS A 1168 -21.43 8.92 43.08
CA LYS A 1168 -21.55 8.62 44.52
C LYS A 1168 -20.68 7.45 45.00
N VAL A 1169 -19.91 6.85 44.09
CA VAL A 1169 -19.09 5.65 44.34
C VAL A 1169 -17.76 5.74 43.59
N GLU A 1170 -16.76 4.99 44.05
CA GLU A 1170 -15.42 4.90 43.45
C GLU A 1170 -15.15 3.47 42.95
N GLU A 1171 -14.15 3.30 42.08
CA GLU A 1171 -13.72 1.97 41.63
C GLU A 1171 -13.13 1.17 42.80
N GLY A 1172 -13.49 -0.11 42.91
CA GLY A 1172 -13.17 -0.97 44.06
C GLY A 1172 -14.11 -0.82 45.26
N ALA A 1173 -15.05 0.13 45.26
CA ALA A 1173 -16.02 0.28 46.34
C ALA A 1173 -17.03 -0.88 46.35
N LYS A 1174 -17.36 -1.41 47.54
CA LYS A 1174 -18.51 -2.32 47.70
C LYS A 1174 -19.80 -1.52 47.72
N VAL A 1175 -20.82 -2.03 47.03
CA VAL A 1175 -22.14 -1.40 46.91
C VAL A 1175 -23.24 -2.39 47.24
N ASP A 1176 -24.21 -1.93 48.03
CA ASP A 1176 -25.42 -2.68 48.34
C ASP A 1176 -26.52 -2.48 47.29
N LYS A 1177 -27.42 -3.46 47.18
CA LYS A 1177 -28.59 -3.35 46.30
C LYS A 1177 -29.49 -2.19 46.75
N GLY A 1178 -29.75 -1.26 45.85
CA GLY A 1178 -30.50 -0.02 46.10
C GLY A 1178 -29.63 1.19 46.45
N GLN A 1179 -28.31 1.03 46.61
CA GLN A 1179 -27.40 2.13 46.91
C GLN A 1179 -27.28 3.11 45.71
N PRO A 1180 -27.31 4.44 45.95
CA PRO A 1180 -27.02 5.45 44.93
C PRO A 1180 -25.63 5.30 44.30
N LEU A 1181 -25.57 5.41 42.98
CA LEU A 1181 -24.34 5.28 42.17
C LEU A 1181 -23.95 6.60 41.49
N CYS A 1182 -24.92 7.30 40.90
CA CYS A 1182 -24.70 8.64 40.33
C CYS A 1182 -26.02 9.44 40.26
N VAL A 1183 -25.91 10.72 39.92
CA VAL A 1183 -27.05 11.62 39.69
C VAL A 1183 -26.98 12.14 38.25
N LEU A 1184 -28.06 11.96 37.48
CA LEU A 1184 -28.23 12.52 36.14
C LEU A 1184 -29.24 13.68 36.18
N SER A 1185 -29.03 14.72 35.38
CA SER A 1185 -30.01 15.79 35.17
C SER A 1185 -30.50 15.81 33.73
N ALA A 1186 -31.81 15.74 33.55
CA ALA A 1186 -32.48 15.80 32.26
C ALA A 1186 -33.60 16.85 32.33
N MET A 1187 -33.60 17.83 31.42
CA MET A 1187 -34.58 18.93 31.39
C MET A 1187 -34.75 19.68 32.74
N LYS A 1188 -33.69 19.76 33.55
CA LYS A 1188 -33.63 20.29 34.93
C LYS A 1188 -34.29 19.41 36.01
N MET A 1189 -34.67 18.17 35.70
CA MET A 1189 -35.05 17.16 36.69
C MET A 1189 -33.84 16.28 37.02
N GLU A 1190 -33.51 16.14 38.29
CA GLU A 1190 -32.46 15.25 38.77
C GLU A 1190 -33.01 13.84 39.06
N THR A 1191 -32.27 12.82 38.61
CA THR A 1191 -32.61 11.40 38.74
C THR A 1191 -31.40 10.66 39.32
N VAL A 1192 -31.60 10.00 40.46
CA VAL A 1192 -30.56 9.17 41.10
C VAL A 1192 -30.59 7.77 40.49
N VAL A 1193 -29.46 7.32 39.96
CA VAL A 1193 -29.29 5.94 39.47
C VAL A 1193 -28.80 5.08 40.64
N ASN A 1194 -29.55 4.03 40.96
CA ASN A 1194 -29.29 3.13 42.10
C ASN A 1194 -28.86 1.74 41.62
N SER A 1195 -28.10 1.02 42.44
CA SER A 1195 -27.63 -0.32 42.11
C SER A 1195 -28.75 -1.38 42.09
N PRO A 1196 -28.90 -2.19 41.03
CA PRO A 1196 -29.87 -3.30 40.97
C PRO A 1196 -29.39 -4.57 41.70
N VAL A 1197 -28.10 -4.65 42.03
CA VAL A 1197 -27.41 -5.79 42.64
C VAL A 1197 -26.53 -5.33 43.81
N ALA A 1198 -26.07 -6.26 44.65
CA ALA A 1198 -24.99 -6.01 45.60
C ALA A 1198 -23.71 -6.63 45.04
N GLY A 1199 -22.57 -5.98 45.22
CA GLY A 1199 -21.29 -6.41 44.63
C GLY A 1199 -20.17 -5.38 44.81
N THR A 1200 -19.13 -5.46 43.99
CA THR A 1200 -17.99 -4.52 43.99
C THR A 1200 -17.96 -3.73 42.69
N VAL A 1201 -17.87 -2.40 42.74
CA VAL A 1201 -17.76 -1.55 41.55
C VAL A 1201 -16.43 -1.84 40.86
N LYS A 1202 -16.50 -2.52 39.72
CA LYS A 1202 -15.34 -2.92 38.91
C LYS A 1202 -14.70 -1.73 38.21
N LYS A 1203 -15.54 -0.87 37.62
CA LYS A 1203 -15.11 0.22 36.72
C LYS A 1203 -16.21 1.24 36.51
N ILE A 1204 -15.87 2.52 36.42
CA ILE A 1204 -16.78 3.64 36.13
C ILE A 1204 -16.42 4.22 34.77
N TYR A 1205 -17.42 4.35 33.89
CA TYR A 1205 -17.24 4.73 32.48
C TYR A 1205 -17.61 6.20 32.21
N VAL A 1206 -18.10 6.92 33.22
CA VAL A 1206 -18.60 8.30 33.10
C VAL A 1206 -17.90 9.28 34.05
N LYS A 1207 -18.09 10.58 33.81
CA LYS A 1207 -17.51 11.68 34.59
C LYS A 1207 -18.56 12.76 34.87
N PRO A 1208 -18.39 13.63 35.89
CA PRO A 1208 -19.21 14.83 36.04
C PRO A 1208 -19.21 15.68 34.76
N ASP A 1209 -20.31 16.39 34.53
CA ASP A 1209 -20.61 17.18 33.32
C ASP A 1209 -20.68 16.41 31.98
N MET A 1210 -20.58 15.09 31.99
CA MET A 1210 -20.73 14.26 30.79
C MET A 1210 -22.19 14.11 30.37
N ASN A 1211 -22.50 14.25 29.08
CA ASN A 1211 -23.84 13.95 28.54
C ASN A 1211 -23.94 12.47 28.18
N LEU A 1212 -25.04 11.83 28.56
CA LEU A 1212 -25.37 10.44 28.25
C LEU A 1212 -26.67 10.36 27.44
N GLU A 1213 -26.76 9.35 26.59
CA GLU A 1213 -27.99 8.83 26.00
C GLU A 1213 -28.64 7.75 26.88
N GLY A 1214 -29.82 7.26 26.49
CA GLY A 1214 -30.41 6.06 27.09
C GLY A 1214 -29.55 4.81 26.83
N ASP A 1215 -29.57 3.89 27.79
CA ASP A 1215 -28.77 2.66 27.87
C ASP A 1215 -27.22 2.86 27.95
N ASP A 1216 -26.69 4.10 28.03
CA ASP A 1216 -25.24 4.34 28.17
C ASP A 1216 -24.68 3.77 29.48
N LEU A 1217 -23.60 3.00 29.40
CA LEU A 1217 -22.95 2.35 30.53
C LEU A 1217 -22.32 3.39 31.48
N ILE A 1218 -22.85 3.46 32.69
CA ILE A 1218 -22.38 4.31 33.79
C ILE A 1218 -21.22 3.61 34.52
N LEU A 1219 -21.43 2.38 34.96
CA LEU A 1219 -20.43 1.57 35.67
C LEU A 1219 -20.71 0.07 35.58
N GLU A 1220 -19.71 -0.73 35.95
CA GLU A 1220 -19.77 -2.19 36.10
C GLU A 1220 -19.65 -2.61 37.57
N ILE A 1221 -20.39 -3.67 37.94
CA ILE A 1221 -20.37 -4.31 39.26
C ILE A 1221 -20.10 -5.81 39.09
N GLU A 1222 -19.19 -6.35 39.89
CA GLU A 1222 -18.92 -7.79 40.08
C GLU A 1222 -19.63 -8.34 41.33
#